data_AF-A0A849KCY7-F1
#
_entry.id   AF-A0A849KCY7-F1
#
_cell.length_a   1.000
_cell.length_b   1.000
_cell.length_c   1.000
_cell.angle_alpha   90.00
_cell.angle_beta   90.00
_cell.angle_gamma   90.00
#
_symmetry.space_group_name_H-M   'P 1'
#
loop_
_entity.id
_entity.type
_entity.pdbx_description
1 polymer ?
#
loop_
_entity_poly.entity_id
_entity_poly.type
_entity_poly.pdbx_seq_one_letter_code
_entity_poly.pdbx_strand_id
1 'polypeptide(L)'
;MFASSLQELPPHVRVHRGGHDKTFGPLDALLDLRVGPDVCTLVGNGLGGGSLINAGVMEKPRLPDCARLPQALRADLSDAFLEQVKARLGASTQLHAHPRVPAGGLPKTQALQKLARAGDPGAVEFRAAAITVQVAEDPADPDVPPCTLCGDCMTGCNVGAKKSLDTTLLREAWRKGAEIYTGGSVLRLRRSGVKDARWSVSTVYTDESLRRRHKPLDILAQRVILAAGTLGSTEILLRSRSSSLLFSRKLGEQFSCNGDNLVAVHDGPDRVHATTRECEPLRERQVGPTITAVADLKGVLLQEFAVPAPLKRLFEETVTTARLLDDLGRPPKGSRTGPDGCDSFGVDAAAMERTLLLGVIGHDESCGRLVLDEPRRRDDRRQAEGRLEVRWPEVRHAHQLEHGFAAAKALADRAQGAQASVLPNPLWRLLPRDMEFLVQGERGPVLTVHPLGGCPMGESVEDGVVDDRGRVFDADAGEGGGGARVHEGLVVLDGSVVPASLGANPALTIAAVAQRAAGLLATDWGLAPAAAPLRALPRRPVFRPPEQCTPPKPRETEVELAERLIGRSGKYLVELTLRYAPATVAAMMSGERPKLQVDSKRSFMRVFAGDEETRRRLITWSEPRRDDQALVVARVQGDLDLLRQEPGTLGWRKWKAAWCWFVNRGTREIWDAYVVRTVQQTLKPSQFLAAAARAAEARCFDYTVQVGDIVKPSADGPALLKTGDTLKGAKRLTYGLYSNPWRQLTEMRLTQWPARLGAGTLTLDGRFLARQGFPLVRITRQENQIVALAELASWAACWMRMLASIHLWSFRSPDPAPAVRPALLPSSLPTRLPAPQIEEIELEPPRQGVAVRLRLTRYARPEGRPVALIHGYSASGTTYTHDALPKPLALHLYERGHDVWVLDLRTSAGMPSARLPWHFEDAALADIPVAIARIRAITRAPTVDVFAHCIGAVMLSTALLTHHTDLWKFDLVDPGGEGPRAKRYPGELQALRGSIGRVVLSQKAPALVYSDANVLRAYFMRALRQVILPEDYQFNVPAQTKGVGGGLMDRVLATMPYPNSEFRRENPFLPPWKRAPWAAFRHRMDALYARDFSLGNVTGKTLRAIHDLFGPLNLDTVAQAIHFARTNTITDAAGRAIDTQGATLAERWPRQGTLSIHGVDNGLADVATLDVFERQMQRAGVPLQVRRVAGYGHQDCLIGRHAERDVFIHISEFLEQRHDEPEPQLAVADPVERTGAQAG
;
A
#
# COMPACT_ATOMS: atom_id res chain seq x y z
N MET A 1 -28.55 -2.02 12.78
CA MET A 1 -28.61 -0.60 12.36
C MET A 1 -27.57 -0.40 11.28
N PHE A 2 -27.83 0.41 10.26
CA PHE A 2 -26.95 0.59 9.10
C PHE A 2 -26.21 1.94 9.16
N ALA A 3 -25.06 2.04 8.50
CA ALA A 3 -24.33 3.30 8.40
C ALA A 3 -25.12 4.33 7.59
N SER A 4 -25.40 5.49 8.19
CA SER A 4 -26.04 6.63 7.51
C SER A 4 -25.08 7.80 7.22
N SER A 5 -23.82 7.68 7.68
CA SER A 5 -22.76 8.66 7.52
C SER A 5 -21.38 8.00 7.47
N LEU A 6 -20.38 8.73 6.99
CA LEU A 6 -19.01 8.22 6.85
C LEU A 6 -18.41 7.78 8.19
N GLN A 7 -18.74 8.48 9.28
CA GLN A 7 -18.25 8.16 10.62
C GLN A 7 -18.76 6.82 11.17
N GLU A 8 -19.90 6.33 10.68
CA GLU A 8 -20.48 5.06 11.12
C GLU A 8 -20.05 3.88 10.25
N LEU A 9 -19.46 4.12 9.08
CA LEU A 9 -19.12 3.08 8.12
C LEU A 9 -18.08 2.04 8.60
N PRO A 10 -16.98 2.42 9.30
CA PRO A 10 -15.91 1.47 9.63
C PRO A 10 -16.33 0.15 10.30
N PRO A 11 -17.20 0.12 11.34
CA PRO A 11 -17.65 -1.14 11.93
C PRO A 11 -18.50 -2.00 10.99
N HIS A 12 -19.00 -1.45 9.88
CA HIS A 12 -19.79 -2.16 8.89
C HIS A 12 -18.98 -2.67 7.70
N VAL A 13 -17.66 -2.47 7.66
CA VAL A 13 -16.81 -2.90 6.55
C VAL A 13 -15.76 -3.90 7.04
N ARG A 14 -15.68 -5.06 6.38
CA ARG A 14 -14.52 -5.95 6.45
C ARG A 14 -13.85 -6.03 5.09
N VAL A 15 -12.52 -6.08 5.09
CA VAL A 15 -11.70 -6.16 3.89
C VAL A 15 -10.75 -7.35 3.99
N HIS A 16 -10.84 -8.27 3.05
CA HIS A 16 -9.89 -9.37 2.88
C HIS A 16 -9.04 -9.12 1.63
N ARG A 17 -7.72 -9.27 1.74
CA ARG A 17 -6.78 -9.07 0.62
C ARG A 17 -6.08 -10.38 0.31
N GLY A 18 -6.11 -10.82 -0.95
CA GLY A 18 -5.41 -12.03 -1.37
C GLY A 18 -3.91 -12.00 -1.02
N GLY A 19 -3.39 -13.11 -0.50
CA GLY A 19 -1.99 -13.26 -0.11
C GLY A 19 -1.60 -12.63 1.24
N HIS A 20 -2.56 -12.12 2.01
CA HIS A 20 -2.36 -11.57 3.36
C HIS A 20 -3.15 -12.38 4.41
N ASP A 21 -2.50 -12.73 5.53
CA ASP A 21 -3.12 -13.55 6.58
C ASP A 21 -4.17 -12.81 7.44
N LYS A 22 -4.27 -11.47 7.35
CA LYS A 22 -5.14 -10.65 8.20
C LYS A 22 -6.29 -9.99 7.42
N THR A 23 -7.50 -10.18 7.92
CA THR A 23 -8.70 -9.41 7.53
C THR A 23 -8.75 -8.10 8.31
N PHE A 24 -9.06 -6.99 7.63
CA PHE A 24 -9.34 -5.70 8.27
C PHE A 24 -10.82 -5.59 8.60
N GLY A 25 -11.16 -5.03 9.76
CA GLY A 25 -12.55 -4.87 10.22
C GLY A 25 -13.13 -6.11 10.90
N PRO A 26 -14.30 -6.00 11.54
CA PRO A 26 -14.88 -7.09 12.31
C PRO A 26 -15.49 -8.16 11.39
N LEU A 27 -15.44 -9.43 11.82
CA LEU A 27 -15.91 -10.56 11.00
C LEU A 27 -17.42 -10.54 10.73
N ASP A 28 -18.21 -9.86 11.57
CA ASP A 28 -19.66 -9.68 11.43
C ASP A 28 -20.04 -8.36 10.71
N ALA A 29 -19.06 -7.65 10.13
CA ALA A 29 -19.31 -6.48 9.29
C ALA A 29 -20.27 -6.78 8.14
N LEU A 30 -21.15 -5.83 7.82
CA LEU A 30 -22.19 -5.95 6.77
C LEU A 30 -21.62 -6.00 5.35
N LEU A 31 -20.64 -5.14 5.06
CA LEU A 31 -20.01 -5.00 3.75
C LEU A 31 -18.73 -5.82 3.75
N ASP A 32 -18.68 -6.85 2.94
CA ASP A 32 -17.55 -7.76 2.81
C ASP A 32 -16.84 -7.54 1.47
N LEU A 33 -15.70 -6.86 1.52
CA LEU A 33 -14.88 -6.54 0.36
C LEU A 33 -13.73 -7.54 0.25
N ARG A 34 -13.71 -8.34 -0.83
CA ARG A 34 -12.58 -9.19 -1.19
C ARG A 34 -11.76 -8.47 -2.27
N VAL A 35 -10.48 -8.22 -1.98
CA VAL A 35 -9.54 -7.52 -2.87
C VAL A 35 -8.55 -8.53 -3.40
N GLY A 36 -8.69 -8.88 -4.68
CA GLY A 36 -7.75 -9.71 -5.43
C GLY A 36 -6.94 -8.91 -6.46
N PRO A 37 -5.89 -9.51 -7.05
CA PRO A 37 -5.11 -8.89 -8.12
C PRO A 37 -5.91 -8.70 -9.42
N ASP A 38 -6.84 -9.63 -9.70
CA ASP A 38 -7.62 -9.64 -10.94
C ASP A 38 -9.03 -9.10 -10.75
N VAL A 39 -9.69 -9.46 -9.64
CA VAL A 39 -11.07 -9.10 -9.34
C VAL A 39 -11.22 -8.70 -7.87
N CYS A 40 -11.98 -7.63 -7.65
CA CYS A 40 -12.50 -7.23 -6.35
C CYS A 40 -14.00 -7.57 -6.28
N THR A 41 -14.46 -8.17 -5.19
CA THR A 41 -15.89 -8.50 -4.99
C THR A 41 -16.43 -7.80 -3.76
N LEU A 42 -17.62 -7.22 -3.84
CA LEU A 42 -18.36 -6.70 -2.68
C LEU A 42 -19.62 -7.54 -2.45
N VAL A 43 -19.74 -8.16 -1.27
CA VAL A 43 -20.91 -8.96 -0.89
C VAL A 43 -21.49 -8.52 0.46
N GLY A 44 -22.77 -8.86 0.69
CA GLY A 44 -23.48 -8.54 1.93
C GLY A 44 -23.41 -9.69 2.93
N ASN A 45 -23.12 -9.36 4.19
CA ASN A 45 -23.03 -10.29 5.31
C ASN A 45 -24.04 -9.91 6.40
N GLY A 46 -25.00 -10.79 6.66
CA GLY A 46 -26.08 -10.54 7.62
C GLY A 46 -27.32 -11.36 7.29
N LEU A 47 -28.32 -11.35 8.17
CA LEU A 47 -29.58 -12.04 7.94
C LEU A 47 -30.33 -11.37 6.77
N GLY A 48 -30.34 -12.03 5.62
CA GLY A 48 -30.83 -11.49 4.34
C GLY A 48 -29.75 -11.34 3.26
N GLY A 49 -28.47 -11.51 3.62
CA GLY A 49 -27.34 -11.52 2.70
C GLY A 49 -27.25 -10.27 1.82
N GLY A 50 -26.98 -10.47 0.53
CA GLY A 50 -26.88 -9.38 -0.45
C GLY A 50 -28.15 -8.51 -0.59
N SER A 51 -29.33 -9.02 -0.21
CA SER A 51 -30.57 -8.21 -0.27
C SER A 51 -30.58 -7.01 0.67
N LEU A 52 -29.74 -7.02 1.71
CA LEU A 52 -29.58 -5.88 2.63
C LEU A 52 -28.91 -4.69 1.92
N ILE A 53 -27.92 -4.95 1.06
CA ILE A 53 -27.03 -3.94 0.46
C ILE A 53 -27.19 -3.77 -1.07
N ASN A 54 -28.00 -4.58 -1.75
CA ASN A 54 -28.21 -4.43 -3.19
C ASN A 54 -29.09 -3.21 -3.53
N ALA A 55 -29.28 -2.91 -4.82
CA ALA A 55 -30.20 -1.86 -5.25
C ALA A 55 -31.68 -2.29 -5.29
N GLY A 56 -31.99 -3.55 -4.96
CA GLY A 56 -33.35 -4.11 -5.00
C GLY A 56 -33.90 -4.38 -6.41
N VAL A 57 -33.06 -4.31 -7.45
CA VAL A 57 -33.47 -4.46 -8.85
C VAL A 57 -33.69 -5.93 -9.23
N MET A 58 -34.83 -6.22 -9.88
CA MET A 58 -35.24 -7.54 -10.35
C MET A 58 -35.44 -7.55 -11.87
N GLU A 59 -34.33 -7.42 -12.61
CA GLU A 59 -34.34 -7.49 -14.08
C GLU A 59 -34.28 -8.94 -14.58
N LYS A 60 -34.91 -9.18 -15.74
CA LYS A 60 -34.91 -10.50 -16.38
C LYS A 60 -33.55 -10.78 -17.06
N PRO A 61 -33.05 -12.01 -17.01
CA PRO A 61 -31.81 -12.38 -17.70
C PRO A 61 -32.03 -12.46 -19.22
N ARG A 62 -30.95 -12.27 -19.98
CA ARG A 62 -30.93 -12.53 -21.43
C ARG A 62 -30.64 -14.01 -21.66
N LEU A 63 -31.66 -14.86 -21.49
CA LEU A 63 -31.51 -16.32 -21.59
C LEU A 63 -30.87 -16.83 -22.89
N PRO A 64 -31.11 -16.23 -24.09
CA PRO A 64 -30.42 -16.65 -25.32
C PRO A 64 -28.89 -16.52 -25.25
N ASP A 65 -28.39 -15.56 -24.47
CA ASP A 65 -26.96 -15.31 -24.30
C ASP A 65 -26.35 -16.22 -23.22
N CYS A 66 -27.17 -16.99 -22.49
CA CYS A 66 -26.78 -17.84 -21.36
C CYS A 66 -26.68 -19.33 -21.75
N ALA A 67 -25.95 -19.66 -22.82
CA ALA A 67 -25.91 -21.01 -23.38
C ALA A 67 -25.42 -22.12 -22.41
N ARG A 68 -24.63 -21.77 -21.38
CA ARG A 68 -24.14 -22.71 -20.36
C ARG A 68 -25.19 -23.14 -19.34
N LEU A 69 -26.36 -22.49 -19.29
CA LEU A 69 -27.45 -22.95 -18.44
C LEU A 69 -28.08 -24.24 -19.02
N PRO A 70 -28.34 -25.27 -18.18
CA PRO A 70 -29.00 -26.50 -18.64
C PRO A 70 -30.29 -26.21 -19.40
N GLN A 71 -30.56 -26.97 -20.46
CA GLN A 71 -31.71 -26.74 -21.34
C GLN A 71 -33.04 -26.84 -20.57
N ALA A 72 -33.18 -27.83 -19.67
CA ALA A 72 -34.34 -27.99 -18.82
C ALA A 72 -34.61 -26.75 -17.96
N LEU A 73 -33.56 -26.17 -17.38
CA LEU A 73 -33.68 -24.94 -16.59
C LEU A 73 -34.08 -23.75 -17.47
N ARG A 74 -33.47 -23.57 -18.65
CA ARG A 74 -33.83 -22.47 -19.56
C ARG A 74 -35.29 -22.54 -20.01
N ALA A 75 -35.83 -23.74 -20.21
CA ALA A 75 -37.24 -23.94 -20.56
C ALA A 75 -38.19 -23.55 -19.41
N ASP A 76 -37.82 -23.88 -18.16
CA ASP A 76 -38.66 -23.59 -16.99
C ASP A 76 -38.59 -22.12 -16.55
N LEU A 77 -37.52 -21.39 -16.88
CA LEU A 77 -37.36 -19.95 -16.64
C LEU A 77 -38.15 -19.08 -17.63
N SER A 78 -39.42 -19.44 -17.87
CA SER A 78 -40.33 -18.67 -18.72
C SER A 78 -40.59 -17.25 -18.17
N ASP A 79 -40.98 -16.33 -19.05
CA ASP A 79 -41.33 -14.96 -18.67
C ASP A 79 -42.41 -14.90 -17.58
N ALA A 80 -43.40 -15.79 -17.65
CA ALA A 80 -44.49 -15.86 -16.67
C ALA A 80 -43.97 -16.30 -15.29
N PHE A 81 -43.07 -17.30 -15.25
CA PHE A 81 -42.45 -17.76 -14.01
C PHE A 81 -41.56 -16.68 -13.39
N LEU A 82 -40.76 -15.99 -14.21
CA LEU A 82 -39.92 -14.88 -13.74
C LEU A 82 -40.77 -13.73 -13.17
N GLU A 83 -41.89 -13.36 -13.80
CA GLU A 83 -42.80 -12.35 -13.25
C GLU A 83 -43.48 -12.81 -11.95
N GLN A 84 -43.83 -14.10 -11.83
CA GLN A 84 -44.36 -14.65 -10.57
C GLN A 84 -43.35 -14.55 -9.43
N VAL A 85 -42.09 -14.94 -9.66
CA VAL A 85 -41.01 -14.85 -8.66
C VAL A 85 -40.73 -13.40 -8.30
N LYS A 86 -40.68 -12.51 -9.30
CA LYS A 86 -40.51 -11.06 -9.11
C LYS A 86 -41.62 -10.46 -8.24
N ALA A 87 -42.87 -10.83 -8.47
CA ALA A 87 -44.00 -10.44 -7.62
C ALA A 87 -43.87 -10.99 -6.20
N ARG A 88 -43.44 -12.25 -6.03
CA ARG A 88 -43.18 -12.86 -4.72
C ARG A 88 -42.08 -12.13 -3.92
N LEU A 89 -41.06 -11.61 -4.61
CA LEU A 89 -40.01 -10.78 -4.01
C LEU A 89 -40.48 -9.35 -3.70
N GLY A 90 -41.70 -8.98 -4.10
CA GLY A 90 -42.29 -7.67 -3.86
C GLY A 90 -41.70 -6.57 -4.74
N ALA A 91 -41.13 -6.90 -5.90
CA ALA A 91 -40.59 -5.93 -6.84
C ALA A 91 -41.70 -5.26 -7.67
N SER A 92 -41.63 -3.95 -7.85
CA SER A 92 -42.59 -3.19 -8.65
C SER A 92 -41.91 -2.06 -9.43
N THR A 93 -42.57 -1.58 -10.49
CA THR A 93 -42.18 -0.39 -11.26
C THR A 93 -42.92 0.88 -10.81
N GLN A 94 -43.66 0.80 -9.71
CA GLN A 94 -44.61 1.83 -9.26
C GLN A 94 -43.98 2.99 -8.49
N LEU A 95 -42.65 3.11 -8.46
CA LEU A 95 -41.98 4.24 -7.77
C LEU A 95 -42.48 5.61 -8.27
N HIS A 96 -42.88 5.71 -9.54
CA HIS A 96 -43.46 6.93 -10.13
C HIS A 96 -44.80 7.35 -9.49
N ALA A 97 -45.50 6.43 -8.82
CA ALA A 97 -46.72 6.73 -8.06
C ALA A 97 -46.42 7.29 -6.66
N HIS A 98 -45.15 7.33 -6.25
CA HIS A 98 -44.76 7.91 -4.97
C HIS A 98 -45.07 9.43 -4.97
N PRO A 99 -45.75 9.99 -3.95
CA PRO A 99 -46.22 11.39 -3.96
C PRO A 99 -45.11 12.45 -4.12
N ARG A 100 -43.88 12.07 -3.78
CA ARG A 100 -42.69 12.96 -3.82
C ARG A 100 -41.80 12.72 -5.04
N VAL A 101 -42.20 11.85 -5.97
CA VAL A 101 -41.49 11.62 -7.23
C VAL A 101 -42.16 12.48 -8.32
N PRO A 102 -41.42 13.33 -9.05
CA PRO A 102 -41.99 14.10 -10.15
C PRO A 102 -42.55 13.21 -11.26
N ALA A 103 -43.53 13.70 -12.03
CA ALA A 103 -44.13 12.94 -13.14
C ALA A 103 -43.10 12.44 -14.19
N GLY A 104 -42.00 13.18 -14.39
CA GLY A 104 -40.88 12.79 -15.26
C GLY A 104 -39.84 11.87 -14.60
N GLY A 105 -40.06 11.42 -13.36
CA GLY A 105 -39.07 10.71 -12.55
C GLY A 105 -38.11 11.65 -11.82
N LEU A 106 -37.20 11.06 -11.04
CA LEU A 106 -36.16 11.80 -10.31
C LEU A 106 -35.11 12.38 -11.28
N PRO A 107 -34.33 13.41 -10.89
CA PRO A 107 -33.37 14.04 -11.80
C PRO A 107 -32.36 13.06 -12.42
N LYS A 108 -31.88 12.06 -11.67
CA LYS A 108 -31.03 10.96 -12.20
C LYS A 108 -31.74 10.07 -13.24
N THR A 109 -33.03 9.81 -13.05
CA THR A 109 -33.87 9.07 -14.00
C THR A 109 -34.03 9.84 -15.30
N GLN A 110 -34.29 11.15 -15.20
CA GLN A 110 -34.42 12.04 -16.36
C GLN A 110 -33.11 12.12 -17.14
N ALA A 111 -31.97 12.17 -16.45
CA ALA A 111 -30.65 12.16 -17.08
C ALA A 111 -30.41 10.87 -17.89
N LEU A 112 -30.69 9.69 -17.33
CA LEU A 112 -30.60 8.42 -18.08
C LEU A 112 -31.60 8.37 -19.25
N GLN A 113 -32.82 8.87 -19.07
CA GLN A 113 -33.81 8.93 -20.13
C GLN A 113 -33.33 9.80 -21.31
N LYS A 114 -32.70 10.94 -21.03
CA LYS A 114 -32.09 11.81 -22.05
C LYS A 114 -30.97 11.08 -22.79
N LEU A 115 -30.10 10.35 -22.09
CA LEU A 115 -29.06 9.53 -22.71
C LEU A 115 -29.66 8.47 -23.65
N ALA A 116 -30.68 7.75 -23.19
CA ALA A 116 -31.32 6.70 -23.98
C ALA A 116 -31.99 7.26 -25.25
N ARG A 117 -32.63 8.44 -25.17
CA ARG A 117 -33.25 9.12 -26.33
C ARG A 117 -32.26 9.60 -27.38
N ALA A 118 -30.99 9.76 -27.03
CA ALA A 118 -29.94 10.10 -27.99
C ALA A 118 -29.39 8.89 -28.76
N GLY A 119 -29.79 7.67 -28.35
CA GLY A 119 -29.50 6.44 -29.09
C GLY A 119 -30.35 6.28 -30.34
N ASP A 120 -29.96 5.36 -31.21
CA ASP A 120 -30.71 5.09 -32.44
C ASP A 120 -32.09 4.48 -32.11
N PRO A 121 -33.19 4.95 -32.73
CA PRO A 121 -34.53 4.43 -32.46
C PRO A 121 -34.61 2.90 -32.63
N GLY A 122 -35.13 2.20 -31.62
CA GLY A 122 -35.24 0.73 -31.62
C GLY A 122 -33.94 -0.02 -31.29
N ALA A 123 -32.82 0.68 -31.10
CA ALA A 123 -31.56 0.11 -30.61
C ALA A 123 -31.40 0.24 -29.09
N VAL A 124 -32.02 1.26 -28.48
CA VAL A 124 -31.99 1.50 -27.03
C VAL A 124 -33.41 1.46 -26.46
N GLU A 125 -33.63 0.59 -25.48
CA GLU A 125 -34.90 0.48 -24.76
C GLU A 125 -34.77 1.05 -23.35
N PHE A 126 -35.49 2.13 -23.06
CA PHE A 126 -35.57 2.73 -21.73
C PHE A 126 -36.82 2.28 -20.99
N ARG A 127 -36.66 1.86 -19.73
CA ARG A 127 -37.80 1.48 -18.87
C ARG A 127 -37.52 1.76 -17.39
N ALA A 128 -38.60 1.87 -16.60
CA ALA A 128 -38.50 1.92 -15.15
C ALA A 128 -37.98 0.58 -14.61
N ALA A 129 -37.04 0.63 -13.67
CA ALA A 129 -36.50 -0.56 -13.03
C ALA A 129 -37.54 -1.17 -12.09
N ALA A 130 -37.67 -2.50 -12.09
CA ALA A 130 -38.50 -3.17 -11.11
C ALA A 130 -37.72 -3.34 -9.80
N ILE A 131 -38.15 -2.65 -8.74
CA ILE A 131 -37.40 -2.54 -7.48
C ILE A 131 -38.20 -3.00 -6.25
N THR A 132 -37.50 -3.56 -5.27
CA THR A 132 -38.07 -4.09 -4.01
C THR A 132 -38.12 -3.03 -2.91
N VAL A 133 -38.96 -1.99 -3.09
CA VAL A 133 -39.21 -0.96 -2.07
C VAL A 133 -40.72 -0.77 -1.86
N GLN A 134 -41.10 -0.43 -0.63
CA GLN A 134 -42.47 -0.04 -0.32
C GLN A 134 -42.72 1.40 -0.78
N VAL A 135 -43.77 1.62 -1.59
CA VAL A 135 -44.08 2.94 -2.19
C VAL A 135 -45.14 3.71 -1.39
N ALA A 136 -46.13 3.02 -0.84
CA ALA A 136 -47.22 3.58 -0.06
C ALA A 136 -47.47 2.74 1.19
N GLU A 137 -48.26 3.22 2.15
CA GLU A 137 -48.58 2.43 3.34
C GLU A 137 -49.35 1.16 2.96
N ASP A 138 -49.00 0.03 3.58
CA ASP A 138 -49.72 -1.24 3.41
C ASP A 138 -50.35 -1.65 4.75
N PRO A 139 -51.68 -1.55 4.90
CA PRO A 139 -52.37 -1.97 6.11
C PRO A 139 -52.15 -3.45 6.46
N ALA A 140 -51.81 -4.29 5.47
CA ALA A 140 -51.53 -5.71 5.68
C ALA A 140 -50.09 -5.98 6.16
N ASP A 141 -49.17 -5.02 6.00
CA ASP A 141 -47.79 -5.13 6.48
C ASP A 141 -47.28 -3.81 7.11
N PRO A 142 -47.78 -3.44 8.30
CA PRO A 142 -47.44 -2.18 8.96
C PRO A 142 -45.97 -2.09 9.43
N ASP A 143 -45.22 -3.20 9.41
CA ASP A 143 -43.80 -3.23 9.80
C ASP A 143 -42.85 -2.72 8.69
N VAL A 144 -43.36 -2.51 7.47
CA VAL A 144 -42.58 -2.02 6.31
C VAL A 144 -43.10 -0.63 5.88
N PRO A 145 -42.50 0.47 6.36
CA PRO A 145 -42.95 1.82 6.05
C PRO A 145 -42.65 2.22 4.59
N PRO A 146 -43.32 3.25 4.04
CA PRO A 146 -43.01 3.77 2.70
C PRO A 146 -41.59 4.34 2.58
N CYS A 147 -41.02 4.25 1.38
CA CYS A 147 -39.69 4.79 1.06
C CYS A 147 -39.65 6.31 1.19
N THR A 148 -38.67 6.87 1.91
CA THR A 148 -38.51 8.32 2.05
C THR A 148 -37.61 8.96 1.00
N LEU A 149 -37.18 8.19 -0.02
CA LEU A 149 -36.25 8.63 -1.08
C LEU A 149 -34.86 9.05 -0.57
N CYS A 150 -34.34 8.39 0.47
CA CYS A 150 -33.11 8.81 1.16
C CYS A 150 -31.79 8.51 0.43
N GLY A 151 -31.76 7.52 -0.49
CA GLY A 151 -30.56 7.15 -1.27
C GLY A 151 -29.56 6.18 -0.63
N ASP A 152 -29.82 5.66 0.58
CA ASP A 152 -28.86 4.81 1.32
C ASP A 152 -28.97 3.30 1.03
N CYS A 153 -29.68 2.87 -0.01
CA CYS A 153 -30.03 1.45 -0.19
C CYS A 153 -28.81 0.51 -0.23
N MET A 154 -27.64 0.98 -0.66
CA MET A 154 -26.41 0.18 -0.75
C MET A 154 -25.66 0.01 0.58
N THR A 155 -25.86 0.91 1.54
CA THR A 155 -25.28 0.77 2.89
C THR A 155 -26.28 0.19 3.88
N GLY A 156 -27.51 -0.06 3.42
CA GLY A 156 -28.62 -0.63 4.17
C GLY A 156 -29.70 0.40 4.47
N CYS A 157 -30.97 0.00 4.39
CA CYS A 157 -32.11 0.90 4.54
C CYS A 157 -32.48 1.13 6.01
N ASN A 158 -32.03 2.25 6.60
CA ASN A 158 -32.38 2.64 7.98
C ASN A 158 -33.87 3.04 8.16
N VAL A 159 -34.58 3.36 7.08
CA VAL A 159 -36.03 3.63 7.13
C VAL A 159 -36.82 2.34 7.33
N GLY A 160 -36.29 1.19 6.90
CA GLY A 160 -37.00 -0.08 6.90
C GLY A 160 -37.93 -0.31 5.70
N ALA A 161 -37.93 0.60 4.72
CA ALA A 161 -38.81 0.57 3.54
C ALA A 161 -38.40 -0.43 2.44
N LYS A 162 -37.18 -0.96 2.52
CA LYS A 162 -36.67 -1.93 1.55
C LYS A 162 -37.25 -3.31 1.86
N LYS A 163 -37.82 -3.97 0.85
CA LYS A 163 -38.32 -5.35 0.92
C LYS A 163 -37.15 -6.34 0.75
N SER A 164 -36.21 -6.30 1.68
CA SER A 164 -35.11 -7.27 1.75
C SER A 164 -35.60 -8.64 2.22
N LEU A 165 -34.76 -9.68 2.11
CA LEU A 165 -35.18 -11.05 2.41
C LEU A 165 -35.54 -11.27 3.88
N ASP A 166 -34.99 -10.48 4.80
CA ASP A 166 -35.35 -10.48 6.23
C ASP A 166 -36.77 -9.97 6.49
N THR A 167 -37.31 -9.10 5.63
CA THR A 167 -38.68 -8.57 5.76
C THR A 167 -39.71 -9.34 4.92
N THR A 168 -39.24 -10.16 3.98
CA THR A 168 -40.06 -10.93 3.04
C THR A 168 -39.94 -12.45 3.28
N LEU A 169 -39.12 -13.16 2.49
CA LEU A 169 -39.10 -14.63 2.44
C LEU A 169 -38.64 -15.27 3.75
N LEU A 170 -37.62 -14.71 4.43
CA LEU A 170 -37.14 -15.28 5.70
C LEU A 170 -38.13 -15.05 6.84
N ARG A 171 -38.83 -13.91 6.83
CA ARG A 171 -39.95 -13.63 7.75
C ARG A 171 -41.09 -14.62 7.52
N GLU A 172 -41.45 -14.90 6.27
CA GLU A 172 -42.46 -15.91 5.92
C GLU A 172 -42.03 -17.31 6.41
N ALA A 173 -40.78 -17.71 6.16
CA ALA A 173 -40.25 -19.00 6.59
C ALA A 173 -40.27 -19.15 8.12
N TRP A 174 -39.86 -18.11 8.86
CA TRP A 174 -39.90 -18.10 10.32
C TRP A 174 -41.34 -18.23 10.86
N ARG A 175 -42.29 -17.52 10.25
CA ARG A 175 -43.71 -17.64 10.60
C ARG A 175 -44.25 -19.05 10.39
N LYS A 176 -43.76 -19.75 9.37
CA LYS A 176 -44.11 -21.16 9.08
C LYS A 176 -43.36 -22.18 9.94
N GLY A 177 -42.56 -21.74 10.91
CA GLY A 177 -41.91 -22.61 11.89
C GLY A 177 -40.40 -22.75 11.74
N ALA A 178 -39.79 -22.19 10.69
CA ALA A 178 -38.33 -22.25 10.54
C ALA A 178 -37.61 -21.57 11.71
N GLU A 179 -36.53 -22.17 12.17
CA GLU A 179 -35.63 -21.57 13.15
C GLU A 179 -34.47 -20.88 12.44
N ILE A 180 -34.08 -19.71 12.93
CA ILE A 180 -33.03 -18.89 12.34
C ILE A 180 -32.00 -18.61 13.44
N TYR A 181 -30.77 -19.06 13.20
CA TYR A 181 -29.63 -18.83 14.08
C TYR A 181 -28.66 -17.84 13.40
N THR A 182 -28.21 -16.83 14.13
CA THR A 182 -27.24 -15.84 13.65
C THR A 182 -25.95 -15.91 14.47
N GLY A 183 -24.86 -15.31 13.98
CA GLY A 183 -23.56 -15.29 14.68
C GLY A 183 -22.76 -16.59 14.59
N GLY A 184 -23.12 -17.49 13.67
CA GLY A 184 -22.38 -18.72 13.38
C GLY A 184 -21.90 -18.77 11.93
N SER A 185 -20.59 -18.97 11.74
CA SER A 185 -19.94 -19.17 10.43
C SER A 185 -19.67 -20.65 10.21
N VAL A 186 -20.19 -21.22 9.11
CA VAL A 186 -19.92 -22.61 8.70
C VAL A 186 -18.56 -22.69 8.03
N LEU A 187 -17.70 -23.60 8.49
CA LEU A 187 -16.36 -23.77 7.95
C LEU A 187 -16.25 -24.93 6.96
N ARG A 188 -16.89 -26.07 7.28
CA ARG A 188 -16.81 -27.31 6.50
C ARG A 188 -17.93 -28.28 6.83
N LEU A 189 -18.13 -29.23 5.92
CA LEU A 189 -19.05 -30.34 6.00
C LEU A 189 -18.28 -31.65 6.13
N ARG A 190 -18.89 -32.63 6.79
CA ARG A 190 -18.42 -34.02 6.86
C ARG A 190 -19.59 -34.97 6.75
N ARG A 191 -19.35 -36.19 6.26
CA ARG A 191 -20.31 -37.29 6.45
C ARG A 191 -20.39 -37.60 7.95
N SER A 192 -21.60 -37.73 8.45
CA SER A 192 -21.84 -38.13 9.85
C SER A 192 -21.85 -39.65 9.96
N GLY A 193 -21.22 -40.17 11.02
CA GLY A 193 -21.29 -41.59 11.42
C GLY A 193 -22.43 -41.89 12.41
N VAL A 194 -23.24 -40.89 12.74
CA VAL A 194 -24.35 -41.01 13.71
C VAL A 194 -25.60 -41.55 13.01
N LYS A 195 -26.29 -42.50 13.65
CA LYS A 195 -27.57 -43.04 13.18
C LYS A 195 -28.58 -41.89 13.04
N ASP A 196 -29.28 -41.83 11.90
CA ASP A 196 -30.29 -40.79 11.56
C ASP A 196 -29.76 -39.37 11.24
N ALA A 197 -28.45 -39.16 11.14
CA ALA A 197 -27.83 -37.93 10.64
C ALA A 197 -26.78 -38.23 9.56
N ARG A 198 -26.93 -37.66 8.36
CA ARG A 198 -26.02 -37.91 7.22
C ARG A 198 -24.85 -36.94 7.16
N TRP A 199 -25.04 -35.73 7.66
CA TRP A 199 -24.08 -34.63 7.58
C TRP A 199 -23.76 -34.06 8.97
N SER A 200 -22.51 -33.67 9.16
CA SER A 200 -22.02 -32.90 10.29
C SER A 200 -21.47 -31.57 9.77
N VAL A 201 -22.04 -30.46 10.23
CA VAL A 201 -21.74 -29.10 9.79
C VAL A 201 -20.92 -28.40 10.87
N SER A 202 -19.64 -28.18 10.60
CA SER A 202 -18.72 -27.58 11.57
C SER A 202 -18.84 -26.06 11.54
N THR A 203 -19.21 -25.49 12.68
CA THR A 203 -19.61 -24.09 12.83
C THR A 203 -18.79 -23.41 13.93
N VAL A 204 -18.41 -22.16 13.73
CA VAL A 204 -17.72 -21.33 14.72
C VAL A 204 -18.47 -20.02 14.94
N TYR A 205 -18.25 -19.36 16.07
CA TYR A 205 -18.80 -18.03 16.27
C TYR A 205 -18.24 -17.05 15.22
N THR A 206 -19.09 -16.22 14.63
CA THR A 206 -18.66 -15.12 13.75
C THR A 206 -17.92 -14.05 14.56
N ASP A 207 -18.37 -13.78 15.78
CA ASP A 207 -17.65 -12.89 16.71
C ASP A 207 -16.27 -13.46 17.05
N GLU A 208 -15.24 -12.65 16.86
CA GLU A 208 -13.84 -13.08 17.00
C GLU A 208 -13.47 -13.41 18.46
N SER A 209 -14.03 -12.67 19.42
CA SER A 209 -13.78 -12.88 20.85
C SER A 209 -14.41 -14.19 21.35
N LEU A 210 -15.62 -14.50 20.90
CA LEU A 210 -16.29 -15.77 21.18
C LEU A 210 -15.57 -16.91 20.46
N ARG A 211 -15.16 -16.74 19.20
CA ARG A 211 -14.41 -17.76 18.44
C ARG A 211 -13.13 -18.18 19.16
N ARG A 212 -12.38 -17.23 19.73
CA ARG A 212 -11.14 -17.53 20.48
C ARG A 212 -11.39 -18.28 21.79
N ARG A 213 -12.56 -18.11 22.41
CA ARG A 213 -12.91 -18.70 23.72
C ARG A 213 -13.63 -20.04 23.62
N HIS A 214 -14.24 -20.35 22.48
CA HIS A 214 -15.09 -21.52 22.32
C HIS A 214 -14.56 -22.47 21.24
N LYS A 215 -14.77 -23.77 21.46
CA LYS A 215 -14.48 -24.79 20.43
C LYS A 215 -15.54 -24.73 19.32
N PRO A 216 -15.21 -25.16 18.08
CA PRO A 216 -16.20 -25.33 17.03
C PRO A 216 -17.37 -26.23 17.48
N LEU A 217 -18.58 -25.87 17.06
CA LEU A 217 -19.81 -26.63 17.27
C LEU A 217 -20.15 -27.40 16.00
N ASP A 218 -20.42 -28.70 16.12
CA ASP A 218 -20.90 -29.52 15.01
C ASP A 218 -22.43 -29.64 15.06
N ILE A 219 -23.10 -29.21 13.98
CA ILE A 219 -24.56 -29.35 13.81
C ILE A 219 -24.83 -30.59 12.96
N LEU A 220 -25.64 -31.51 13.46
CA LEU A 220 -26.01 -32.73 12.75
C LEU A 220 -27.27 -32.51 11.91
N ALA A 221 -27.24 -32.97 10.66
CA ALA A 221 -28.35 -32.79 9.73
C ALA A 221 -28.54 -34.01 8.81
N GLN A 222 -29.79 -34.30 8.44
CA GLN A 222 -30.08 -35.28 7.38
C GLN A 222 -29.83 -34.71 5.99
N ARG A 223 -30.07 -33.41 5.81
CA ARG A 223 -29.98 -32.69 4.55
C ARG A 223 -29.34 -31.33 4.80
N VAL A 224 -28.48 -30.89 3.89
CA VAL A 224 -27.78 -29.62 3.93
C VAL A 224 -27.99 -28.90 2.60
N ILE A 225 -28.55 -27.69 2.66
CA ILE A 225 -28.64 -26.77 1.52
C ILE A 225 -27.65 -25.63 1.79
N LEU A 226 -26.59 -25.56 0.98
CA LEU A 226 -25.68 -24.43 0.99
C LEU A 226 -26.30 -23.28 0.20
N ALA A 227 -26.46 -22.14 0.88
CA ALA A 227 -26.92 -20.87 0.31
C ALA A 227 -26.04 -19.71 0.80
N ALA A 228 -24.73 -19.95 0.90
CA ALA A 228 -23.74 -19.02 1.44
C ALA A 228 -23.21 -18.03 0.37
N GLY A 229 -23.85 -17.99 -0.80
CA GLY A 229 -23.46 -17.16 -1.93
C GLY A 229 -22.31 -17.77 -2.72
N THR A 230 -22.02 -17.16 -3.87
CA THR A 230 -20.97 -17.57 -4.82
C THR A 230 -19.65 -17.94 -4.15
N LEU A 231 -19.17 -17.05 -3.27
CA LEU A 231 -17.92 -17.27 -2.55
C LEU A 231 -18.12 -18.29 -1.41
N GLY A 232 -19.08 -18.08 -0.52
CA GLY A 232 -19.22 -18.90 0.68
C GLY A 232 -19.48 -20.38 0.40
N SER A 233 -20.38 -20.71 -0.53
CA SER A 233 -20.73 -22.10 -0.84
C SER A 233 -19.56 -22.83 -1.50
N THR A 234 -18.90 -22.19 -2.46
CA THR A 234 -17.69 -22.72 -3.11
C THR A 234 -16.57 -22.94 -2.09
N GLU A 235 -16.38 -21.99 -1.16
CA GLU A 235 -15.36 -22.06 -0.13
C GLU A 235 -15.57 -23.24 0.83
N ILE A 236 -16.80 -23.41 1.31
CA ILE A 236 -17.18 -24.49 2.22
C ILE A 236 -16.91 -25.85 1.54
N LEU A 237 -17.32 -26.03 0.28
CA LEU A 237 -17.08 -27.28 -0.44
C LEU A 237 -15.58 -27.53 -0.66
N LEU A 238 -14.81 -26.53 -1.08
CA LEU A 238 -13.36 -26.67 -1.27
C LEU A 238 -12.65 -27.10 0.03
N ARG A 239 -13.04 -26.52 1.16
CA ARG A 239 -12.51 -26.90 2.49
C ARG A 239 -12.98 -28.26 2.98
N SER A 240 -14.14 -28.72 2.53
CA SER A 240 -14.73 -30.00 2.94
C SER A 240 -14.15 -31.19 2.19
N ARG A 241 -13.43 -30.94 1.08
CA ARG A 241 -12.81 -31.98 0.26
C ARG A 241 -11.86 -32.81 1.13
N SER A 242 -12.04 -34.13 1.07
CA SER A 242 -11.22 -35.11 1.82
C SER A 242 -11.18 -36.44 1.07
N SER A 243 -10.37 -37.39 1.55
CA SER A 243 -10.31 -38.74 0.95
C SER A 243 -11.66 -39.49 0.97
N SER A 244 -12.61 -39.08 1.81
CA SER A 244 -13.95 -39.67 1.95
C SER A 244 -15.08 -38.80 1.39
N LEU A 245 -14.75 -37.63 0.86
CA LEU A 245 -15.72 -36.66 0.33
C LEU A 245 -15.09 -35.94 -0.86
N LEU A 246 -15.35 -36.48 -2.05
CA LEU A 246 -14.80 -36.01 -3.32
C LEU A 246 -15.88 -35.25 -4.11
N PHE A 247 -15.51 -34.07 -4.60
CA PHE A 247 -16.38 -33.23 -5.42
C PHE A 247 -15.86 -33.16 -6.86
N SER A 248 -16.73 -32.76 -7.80
CA SER A 248 -16.35 -32.50 -9.19
C SER A 248 -15.07 -31.65 -9.32
N ARG A 249 -14.30 -31.92 -10.36
CA ARG A 249 -13.13 -31.12 -10.74
C ARG A 249 -13.51 -29.70 -11.18
N LYS A 250 -14.79 -29.46 -11.51
CA LYS A 250 -15.33 -28.13 -11.84
C LYS A 250 -15.58 -27.26 -10.62
N LEU A 251 -15.40 -27.77 -9.39
CA LEU A 251 -15.51 -26.97 -8.18
C LEU A 251 -14.45 -25.87 -8.15
N GLY A 252 -14.92 -24.62 -8.07
CA GLY A 252 -14.13 -23.40 -8.17
C GLY A 252 -14.07 -22.82 -9.59
N GLU A 253 -14.58 -23.49 -10.62
CA GLU A 253 -14.49 -23.03 -12.01
C GLU A 253 -15.73 -22.21 -12.43
N GLN A 254 -15.64 -21.61 -13.63
CA GLN A 254 -16.72 -20.87 -14.29
C GLN A 254 -17.23 -19.64 -13.52
N PHE A 255 -16.33 -18.96 -12.81
CA PHE A 255 -16.68 -17.71 -12.14
C PHE A 255 -16.88 -16.58 -13.15
N SER A 256 -17.90 -15.76 -12.91
CA SER A 256 -18.28 -14.59 -13.71
C SER A 256 -18.37 -13.34 -12.85
N CYS A 257 -17.96 -12.20 -13.41
CA CYS A 257 -18.14 -10.86 -12.84
C CYS A 257 -19.46 -10.22 -13.29
N ASN A 258 -20.28 -10.97 -14.05
CA ASN A 258 -21.49 -10.50 -14.71
C ASN A 258 -21.28 -9.28 -15.62
N GLY A 259 -20.06 -9.10 -16.13
CA GLY A 259 -19.69 -7.93 -16.94
C GLY A 259 -19.83 -6.58 -16.22
N ASP A 260 -19.77 -6.55 -14.88
CA ASP A 260 -19.94 -5.32 -14.09
C ASP A 260 -18.85 -4.26 -14.40
N ASN A 261 -19.29 -3.02 -14.61
CA ASN A 261 -18.42 -1.85 -14.69
C ASN A 261 -19.12 -0.57 -14.18
N LEU A 262 -18.34 0.45 -13.85
CA LEU A 262 -18.84 1.76 -13.44
C LEU A 262 -18.30 2.87 -14.35
N VAL A 263 -19.19 3.80 -14.72
CA VAL A 263 -18.88 4.94 -15.59
C VAL A 263 -19.47 6.21 -14.97
N ALA A 264 -18.69 7.28 -14.91
CA ALA A 264 -19.19 8.58 -14.47
C ALA A 264 -19.33 9.52 -15.69
N VAL A 265 -20.53 10.06 -15.90
CA VAL A 265 -20.77 11.18 -16.82
C VAL A 265 -20.66 12.45 -15.99
N HIS A 266 -19.48 13.07 -16.01
CA HIS A 266 -19.13 14.19 -15.15
C HIS A 266 -19.44 15.54 -15.80
N ASP A 267 -19.97 16.45 -14.98
CA ASP A 267 -20.29 17.84 -15.34
C ASP A 267 -21.20 17.96 -16.58
N GLY A 268 -22.30 17.19 -16.59
CA GLY A 268 -23.33 17.30 -17.61
C GLY A 268 -24.06 18.66 -17.58
N PRO A 269 -24.92 18.94 -18.56
CA PRO A 269 -25.67 20.20 -18.62
C PRO A 269 -26.78 20.29 -17.55
N ASP A 270 -27.30 19.16 -17.10
CA ASP A 270 -28.43 19.07 -16.18
C ASP A 270 -27.97 18.72 -14.75
N ARG A 271 -28.72 19.19 -13.75
CA ARG A 271 -28.55 18.71 -12.36
C ARG A 271 -29.12 17.29 -12.25
N VAL A 272 -28.29 16.38 -11.74
CA VAL A 272 -28.59 14.94 -11.64
C VAL A 272 -28.99 14.55 -10.22
N HIS A 273 -28.44 15.25 -9.21
CA HIS A 273 -28.75 15.02 -7.79
C HIS A 273 -28.59 13.55 -7.36
N ALA A 274 -27.49 12.91 -7.75
CA ALA A 274 -27.23 11.49 -7.50
C ALA A 274 -26.51 11.19 -6.16
N THR A 275 -25.97 12.19 -5.46
CA THR A 275 -25.20 12.00 -4.22
C THR A 275 -25.98 12.46 -2.99
N THR A 276 -26.13 11.61 -1.99
CA THR A 276 -26.87 11.94 -0.76
C THR A 276 -26.05 12.79 0.21
N ARG A 277 -26.68 13.77 0.87
CA ARG A 277 -26.04 14.64 1.86
C ARG A 277 -26.13 14.05 3.26
N GLU A 278 -24.99 13.80 3.90
CA GLU A 278 -24.91 13.06 5.17
C GLU A 278 -25.74 13.72 6.29
N CYS A 279 -25.59 15.03 6.48
CA CYS A 279 -26.21 15.79 7.56
C CYS A 279 -27.64 16.27 7.26
N GLU A 280 -28.23 15.85 6.14
CA GLU A 280 -29.61 16.18 5.79
C GLU A 280 -30.55 15.07 6.28
N PRO A 281 -31.72 15.41 6.87
CA PRO A 281 -32.73 14.43 7.26
C PRO A 281 -33.04 13.44 6.15
N LEU A 282 -33.16 12.14 6.47
CA LEU A 282 -33.35 11.07 5.48
C LEU A 282 -34.53 11.34 4.52
N ARG A 283 -35.58 11.99 5.02
CA ARG A 283 -36.75 12.37 4.23
C ARG A 283 -36.49 13.59 3.34
N GLU A 284 -35.60 14.50 3.68
CA GLU A 284 -35.39 15.75 2.93
C GLU A 284 -34.50 15.54 1.69
N ARG A 285 -33.61 14.54 1.72
CA ARG A 285 -32.61 14.24 0.69
C ARG A 285 -33.13 14.08 -0.74
N GLN A 286 -34.32 13.52 -0.98
CA GLN A 286 -34.95 13.38 -2.32
C GLN A 286 -34.05 12.83 -3.45
N VAL A 287 -33.15 11.89 -3.15
CA VAL A 287 -32.27 11.23 -4.15
C VAL A 287 -32.95 10.00 -4.76
N GLY A 288 -33.80 9.31 -3.97
CA GLY A 288 -34.51 8.09 -4.36
C GLY A 288 -33.74 6.79 -4.13
N PRO A 289 -34.34 5.63 -4.43
CA PRO A 289 -33.65 4.34 -4.42
C PRO A 289 -32.38 4.34 -5.30
N THR A 290 -31.40 3.48 -5.00
CA THR A 290 -30.12 3.45 -5.74
C THR A 290 -30.30 3.40 -7.24
N ILE A 291 -31.16 2.51 -7.74
CA ILE A 291 -31.51 2.41 -9.16
C ILE A 291 -33.03 2.58 -9.28
N THR A 292 -33.49 3.32 -10.27
CA THR A 292 -34.92 3.57 -10.56
C THR A 292 -35.26 3.38 -12.04
N ALA A 293 -34.28 3.37 -12.93
CA ALA A 293 -34.48 3.10 -14.35
C ALA A 293 -33.28 2.37 -14.98
N VAL A 294 -33.55 1.72 -16.11
CA VAL A 294 -32.56 0.99 -16.91
C VAL A 294 -32.68 1.39 -18.39
N ALA A 295 -31.57 1.32 -19.11
CA ALA A 295 -31.52 1.41 -20.57
C ALA A 295 -30.79 0.18 -21.13
N ASP A 296 -31.46 -0.61 -21.96
CA ASP A 296 -30.90 -1.81 -22.61
C ASP A 296 -30.46 -1.47 -24.04
N LEU A 297 -29.18 -1.70 -24.33
CA LEU A 297 -28.53 -1.45 -25.62
C LEU A 297 -28.25 -2.77 -26.38
N LYS A 298 -29.12 -3.77 -26.24
CA LYS A 298 -29.00 -5.07 -26.93
C LYS A 298 -27.66 -5.78 -26.68
N GLY A 299 -27.26 -5.87 -25.41
CA GLY A 299 -26.06 -6.59 -24.96
C GLY A 299 -25.27 -5.84 -23.89
N VAL A 300 -25.67 -4.60 -23.60
CA VAL A 300 -25.15 -3.77 -22.51
C VAL A 300 -26.34 -3.13 -21.80
N LEU A 301 -26.49 -3.39 -20.50
CA LEU A 301 -27.51 -2.79 -19.65
C LEU A 301 -26.90 -1.62 -18.87
N LEU A 302 -27.46 -0.43 -19.04
CA LEU A 302 -27.08 0.77 -18.30
C LEU A 302 -28.08 1.06 -17.19
N GLN A 303 -27.59 1.38 -16.01
CA GLN A 303 -28.41 1.73 -14.84
C GLN A 303 -27.84 2.97 -14.18
N GLU A 304 -28.68 3.93 -13.85
CA GLU A 304 -28.23 5.08 -13.05
C GLU A 304 -28.05 4.67 -11.58
N PHE A 305 -27.16 5.34 -10.85
CA PHE A 305 -26.89 5.09 -9.43
C PHE A 305 -27.08 6.33 -8.56
N ALA A 306 -27.68 6.12 -7.38
CA ALA A 306 -27.49 6.99 -6.23
C ALA A 306 -26.27 6.56 -5.41
N VAL A 307 -25.49 7.53 -4.94
CA VAL A 307 -24.35 7.32 -4.05
C VAL A 307 -24.79 7.56 -2.60
N PRO A 308 -24.75 6.54 -1.72
CA PRO A 308 -25.12 6.65 -0.30
C PRO A 308 -24.26 7.64 0.48
N ALA A 309 -24.79 8.08 1.61
CA ALA A 309 -24.19 9.15 2.40
C ALA A 309 -22.78 8.78 2.88
N PRO A 310 -22.56 7.56 3.42
CA PRO A 310 -21.23 7.13 3.83
C PRO A 310 -20.18 7.05 2.70
N LEU A 311 -20.60 6.98 1.43
CA LEU A 311 -19.71 6.80 0.28
C LEU A 311 -19.53 8.06 -0.56
N LYS A 312 -20.30 9.13 -0.28
CA LYS A 312 -20.29 10.39 -1.06
C LYS A 312 -18.88 10.93 -1.26
N ARG A 313 -18.11 11.09 -0.16
CA ARG A 313 -16.78 11.69 -0.24
C ARG A 313 -15.80 10.83 -1.05
N LEU A 314 -15.85 9.51 -0.91
CA LEU A 314 -15.01 8.60 -1.70
C LEU A 314 -15.33 8.73 -3.20
N PHE A 315 -16.62 8.79 -3.54
CA PHE A 315 -17.06 9.00 -4.92
C PHE A 315 -16.57 10.34 -5.48
N GLU A 316 -16.76 11.43 -4.73
CA GLU A 316 -16.33 12.77 -5.13
C GLU A 316 -14.82 12.83 -5.43
N GLU A 317 -14.00 12.35 -4.51
CA GLU A 317 -12.55 12.32 -4.69
C GLU A 317 -12.11 11.43 -5.85
N THR A 318 -12.81 10.30 -6.06
CA THR A 318 -12.52 9.37 -7.16
C THR A 318 -12.84 10.00 -8.51
N VAL A 319 -14.01 10.62 -8.66
CA VAL A 319 -14.43 11.29 -9.90
C VAL A 319 -13.54 12.49 -10.19
N THR A 320 -13.24 13.34 -9.20
CA THR A 320 -12.33 14.48 -9.39
C THR A 320 -10.92 14.02 -9.81
N THR A 321 -10.44 12.90 -9.26
CA THR A 321 -9.16 12.32 -9.67
C THR A 321 -9.19 11.75 -11.08
N ALA A 322 -10.23 10.96 -11.42
CA ALA A 322 -10.41 10.45 -12.78
C ALA A 322 -10.54 11.58 -13.80
N ARG A 323 -11.21 12.67 -13.42
CA ARG A 323 -11.37 13.86 -14.25
C ARG A 323 -10.02 14.51 -14.56
N LEU A 324 -9.17 14.70 -13.54
CA LEU A 324 -7.81 15.21 -13.74
C LEU A 324 -7.00 14.32 -14.70
N LEU A 325 -7.07 13.00 -14.51
CA LEU A 325 -6.31 12.04 -15.31
C LEU A 325 -6.76 12.06 -16.79
N ASP A 326 -8.06 12.15 -17.06
CA ASP A 326 -8.61 12.35 -18.41
C ASP A 326 -8.14 13.67 -19.05
N ASP A 327 -7.88 14.67 -18.21
CA ASP A 327 -7.48 16.00 -18.63
C ASP A 327 -5.99 16.19 -18.90
N LEU A 328 -5.15 15.24 -18.50
CA LEU A 328 -3.68 15.33 -18.66
C LEU A 328 -3.27 15.50 -20.13
N GLY A 329 -4.04 14.94 -21.07
CA GLY A 329 -3.82 15.05 -22.52
C GLY A 329 -4.43 16.30 -23.17
N ARG A 330 -5.15 17.14 -22.40
CA ARG A 330 -5.88 18.32 -22.91
C ARG A 330 -5.29 19.61 -22.34
N PRO A 331 -5.27 20.71 -23.13
CA PRO A 331 -4.78 21.98 -22.63
C PRO A 331 -5.59 22.39 -21.41
N PRO A 332 -4.96 22.93 -20.35
CA PRO A 332 -5.70 23.39 -19.20
C PRO A 332 -6.67 24.48 -19.66
N LYS A 333 -7.97 24.27 -19.42
CA LYS A 333 -8.93 25.38 -19.41
C LYS A 333 -8.41 26.30 -18.31
N GLY A 334 -8.14 27.58 -18.63
CA GLY A 334 -7.35 28.48 -17.77
C GLY A 334 -7.72 28.39 -16.29
N SER A 335 -6.75 28.53 -15.39
CA SER A 335 -6.97 28.44 -13.94
C SER A 335 -8.05 29.44 -13.53
N ARG A 336 -9.26 28.92 -13.34
CA ARG A 336 -10.37 29.66 -12.78
C ARG A 336 -10.44 29.24 -11.33
N THR A 337 -10.28 30.21 -10.44
CA THR A 337 -11.16 30.28 -9.27
C THR A 337 -12.56 30.04 -9.81
N GLY A 338 -13.12 28.85 -9.58
CA GLY A 338 -14.51 28.58 -9.97
C GLY A 338 -15.44 29.63 -9.34
N PRO A 339 -16.71 29.71 -9.77
CA PRO A 339 -17.73 30.53 -9.09
C PRO A 339 -17.78 30.28 -7.57
N ASP A 340 -17.40 29.08 -7.14
CA ASP A 340 -17.39 28.61 -5.75
C ASP A 340 -16.03 28.79 -5.05
N GLY A 341 -15.06 29.42 -5.72
CA GLY A 341 -13.75 29.72 -5.14
C GLY A 341 -12.90 28.49 -4.79
N CYS A 342 -13.12 27.30 -5.38
CA CYS A 342 -12.29 26.09 -5.18
C CYS A 342 -11.08 26.02 -6.12
N ASP A 343 -9.95 25.46 -5.66
CA ASP A 343 -8.75 25.21 -6.49
C ASP A 343 -9.10 24.17 -7.57
N SER A 344 -8.52 24.29 -8.77
CA SER A 344 -8.65 23.33 -9.89
C SER A 344 -8.32 21.87 -9.54
N PHE A 345 -7.68 21.63 -8.39
CA PHE A 345 -7.34 20.30 -7.88
C PHE A 345 -8.25 19.82 -6.73
N GLY A 346 -9.20 20.64 -6.26
CA GLY A 346 -10.20 20.29 -5.26
C GLY A 346 -11.45 19.65 -5.87
N VAL A 347 -12.36 19.15 -5.02
CA VAL A 347 -13.68 18.69 -5.46
C VAL A 347 -14.54 19.92 -5.80
N ASP A 348 -15.06 19.97 -7.03
CA ASP A 348 -16.05 20.97 -7.46
C ASP A 348 -17.46 20.47 -7.14
N ALA A 349 -18.10 21.09 -6.15
CA ALA A 349 -19.43 20.70 -5.69
C ALA A 349 -20.51 20.92 -6.77
N ALA A 350 -20.42 22.01 -7.54
CA ALA A 350 -21.39 22.31 -8.61
C ALA A 350 -21.28 21.31 -9.77
N ALA A 351 -20.06 20.94 -10.17
CA ALA A 351 -19.84 19.89 -11.16
C ALA A 351 -20.32 18.51 -10.67
N MET A 352 -20.19 18.24 -9.36
CA MET A 352 -20.68 16.99 -8.77
C MET A 352 -22.21 16.89 -8.78
N GLU A 353 -22.92 17.99 -8.55
CA GLU A 353 -24.39 18.00 -8.65
C GLU A 353 -24.91 17.67 -10.07
N ARG A 354 -24.06 17.87 -11.09
CA ARG A 354 -24.30 17.56 -12.50
C ARG A 354 -23.61 16.27 -12.96
N THR A 355 -23.09 15.47 -12.03
CA THR A 355 -22.43 14.19 -12.33
C THR A 355 -23.41 13.03 -12.16
N LEU A 356 -23.51 12.19 -13.20
CA LEU A 356 -24.29 10.96 -13.21
C LEU A 356 -23.36 9.74 -13.10
N LEU A 357 -23.62 8.86 -12.12
CA LEU A 357 -22.97 7.56 -12.03
C LEU A 357 -23.83 6.51 -12.74
N LEU A 358 -23.20 5.74 -13.62
CA LEU A 358 -23.81 4.64 -14.36
C LEU A 358 -23.15 3.32 -13.97
N GLY A 359 -23.95 2.33 -13.63
CA GLY A 359 -23.55 0.92 -13.67
C GLY A 359 -23.80 0.35 -15.05
N VAL A 360 -22.83 -0.44 -15.50
CA VAL A 360 -22.84 -1.12 -16.79
C VAL A 360 -22.79 -2.61 -16.49
N ILE A 361 -23.76 -3.37 -17.02
CA ILE A 361 -23.79 -4.83 -16.92
C ILE A 361 -23.72 -5.38 -18.35
N GLY A 362 -22.87 -6.39 -18.55
CA GLY A 362 -22.65 -7.00 -19.85
C GLY A 362 -22.49 -8.52 -19.73
N HIS A 363 -21.97 -9.14 -20.79
CA HIS A 363 -21.61 -10.55 -20.79
C HIS A 363 -20.10 -10.72 -20.72
N ASP A 364 -19.63 -11.64 -19.89
CA ASP A 364 -18.23 -12.03 -19.81
C ASP A 364 -18.08 -13.53 -20.12
N GLU A 365 -16.85 -13.99 -20.38
CA GLU A 365 -16.60 -15.38 -20.78
C GLU A 365 -16.81 -16.38 -19.64
N SER A 366 -16.98 -15.89 -18.41
CA SER A 366 -17.17 -16.71 -17.20
C SER A 366 -16.06 -17.76 -17.07
N CYS A 367 -14.80 -17.32 -17.20
CA CYS A 367 -13.60 -18.17 -17.16
C CYS A 367 -12.81 -18.00 -15.86
N GLY A 368 -13.32 -17.22 -14.91
CA GLY A 368 -12.64 -17.02 -13.64
C GLY A 368 -12.61 -18.30 -12.79
N ARG A 369 -11.63 -18.38 -11.90
CA ARG A 369 -11.47 -19.48 -10.96
C ARG A 369 -11.40 -19.00 -9.52
N LEU A 370 -12.20 -19.61 -8.66
CA LEU A 370 -12.17 -19.45 -7.21
C LEU A 370 -11.21 -20.47 -6.59
N VAL A 371 -10.17 -19.97 -5.94
CA VAL A 371 -9.16 -20.80 -5.29
C VAL A 371 -9.03 -20.42 -3.82
N LEU A 372 -8.84 -21.42 -2.96
CA LEU A 372 -8.50 -21.16 -1.56
C LEU A 372 -7.08 -20.61 -1.49
N ASP A 373 -6.93 -19.45 -0.85
CA ASP A 373 -5.62 -18.96 -0.46
C ASP A 373 -5.07 -19.88 0.64
N GLU A 374 -3.95 -20.57 0.38
CA GLU A 374 -3.37 -21.50 1.34
C GLU A 374 -2.75 -20.72 2.51
N PRO A 375 -3.16 -21.00 3.77
CA PRO A 375 -2.61 -20.32 4.92
C PRO A 375 -1.11 -20.53 5.03
N ARG A 376 -0.36 -19.42 5.20
CA ARG A 376 1.08 -19.46 5.48
C ARG A 376 1.38 -20.10 6.85
N ARG A 377 0.39 -20.12 7.75
CA ARG A 377 0.43 -20.76 9.09
C ARG A 377 -0.43 -22.02 9.15
N ARG A 378 0.09 -23.06 9.82
CA ARG A 378 -0.56 -24.39 9.87
C ARG A 378 -1.78 -24.45 10.80
N ASP A 379 -1.82 -23.63 11.86
CA ASP A 379 -2.93 -23.59 12.83
C ASP A 379 -4.16 -22.81 12.30
N ASP A 380 -3.94 -21.77 11.50
CA ASP A 380 -4.99 -21.00 10.81
C ASP A 380 -5.80 -21.83 9.79
N ARG A 381 -5.24 -22.95 9.31
CA ARG A 381 -5.88 -23.84 8.31
C ARG A 381 -7.21 -24.41 8.78
N ARG A 382 -7.49 -24.43 10.08
CA ARG A 382 -8.65 -25.13 10.63
C ARG A 382 -9.84 -24.23 10.99
N GLN A 383 -9.70 -22.90 11.00
CA GLN A 383 -10.74 -21.99 11.54
C GLN A 383 -11.01 -20.68 10.78
N ALA A 384 -10.27 -20.36 9.73
CA ALA A 384 -10.43 -19.08 9.04
C ALA A 384 -11.47 -19.12 7.91
N GLU A 385 -12.33 -18.10 7.80
CA GLU A 385 -13.34 -17.93 6.74
C GLU A 385 -12.93 -16.85 5.73
N GLY A 386 -13.50 -16.86 4.52
CA GLY A 386 -13.34 -15.76 3.57
C GLY A 386 -11.98 -15.67 2.86
N ARG A 387 -11.29 -16.78 2.69
CA ARG A 387 -9.98 -16.91 2.06
C ARG A 387 -10.04 -17.27 0.57
N LEU A 388 -11.22 -17.23 -0.04
CA LEU A 388 -11.32 -17.39 -1.49
C LEU A 388 -10.73 -16.17 -2.22
N GLU A 389 -9.85 -16.46 -3.16
CA GLU A 389 -9.33 -15.53 -4.15
C GLU A 389 -9.94 -15.86 -5.52
N VAL A 390 -10.25 -14.83 -6.29
CA VAL A 390 -10.62 -14.95 -7.71
C VAL A 390 -9.35 -14.80 -8.54
N ARG A 391 -9.04 -15.80 -9.38
CA ARG A 391 -7.98 -15.75 -10.40
C ARG A 391 -8.59 -15.69 -11.78
N TRP A 392 -8.35 -14.57 -12.47
CA TRP A 392 -8.80 -14.35 -13.85
C TRP A 392 -7.98 -13.22 -14.51
N PRO A 393 -6.69 -13.43 -14.82
CA PRO A 393 -5.81 -12.37 -15.31
C PRO A 393 -6.28 -11.68 -16.61
N GLU A 394 -7.06 -12.38 -17.44
CA GLU A 394 -7.56 -11.90 -18.71
C GLU A 394 -8.75 -10.91 -18.57
N VAL A 395 -9.51 -10.99 -17.46
CA VAL A 395 -10.76 -10.21 -17.28
C VAL A 395 -10.54 -8.70 -17.33
N ARG A 396 -9.37 -8.24 -16.88
CA ARG A 396 -8.98 -6.83 -16.88
C ARG A 396 -8.90 -6.23 -18.29
N HIS A 397 -8.77 -7.08 -19.31
CA HIS A 397 -8.73 -6.72 -20.73
C HIS A 397 -9.96 -7.24 -21.51
N ALA A 398 -11.02 -7.68 -20.82
CA ALA A 398 -12.22 -8.19 -21.46
C ALA A 398 -12.80 -7.16 -22.45
N HIS A 399 -13.04 -7.60 -23.69
CA HIS A 399 -13.55 -6.75 -24.77
C HIS A 399 -14.89 -6.09 -24.40
N GLN A 400 -15.70 -6.78 -23.60
CA GLN A 400 -17.04 -6.39 -23.23
C GLN A 400 -17.05 -5.22 -22.23
N LEU A 401 -16.04 -5.10 -21.35
CA LEU A 401 -15.87 -3.94 -20.48
C LEU A 401 -15.60 -2.67 -21.29
N GLU A 402 -14.74 -2.78 -22.31
CA GLU A 402 -14.44 -1.69 -23.24
C GLU A 402 -15.64 -1.34 -24.12
N HIS A 403 -16.38 -2.35 -24.58
CA HIS A 403 -17.60 -2.17 -25.36
C HIS A 403 -18.67 -1.42 -24.54
N GLY A 404 -18.92 -1.84 -23.30
CA GLY A 404 -19.88 -1.19 -22.41
C GLY A 404 -19.51 0.27 -22.11
N PHE A 405 -18.24 0.55 -21.84
CA PHE A 405 -17.75 1.92 -21.68
C PHE A 405 -17.95 2.74 -22.96
N ALA A 406 -17.60 2.19 -24.12
CA ALA A 406 -17.73 2.89 -25.41
C ALA A 406 -19.19 3.19 -25.74
N ALA A 407 -20.11 2.28 -25.45
CA ALA A 407 -21.54 2.46 -25.64
C ALA A 407 -22.09 3.60 -24.76
N ALA A 408 -21.76 3.61 -23.46
CA ALA A 408 -22.13 4.69 -22.56
C ALA A 408 -21.56 6.05 -23.01
N LYS A 409 -20.30 6.05 -23.47
CA LYS A 409 -19.65 7.26 -24.01
C LYS A 409 -20.35 7.78 -25.26
N ALA A 410 -20.67 6.90 -26.21
CA ALA A 410 -21.33 7.29 -27.45
C ALA A 410 -22.70 7.95 -27.20
N LEU A 411 -23.49 7.43 -26.25
CA LEU A 411 -24.75 8.06 -25.86
C LEU A 411 -24.54 9.43 -25.21
N ALA A 412 -23.59 9.54 -24.27
CA ALA A 412 -23.29 10.80 -23.61
C ALA A 412 -22.79 11.88 -24.58
N ASP A 413 -21.89 11.53 -25.50
CA ASP A 413 -21.38 12.45 -26.52
C ASP A 413 -22.51 13.00 -27.41
N ARG A 414 -23.48 12.15 -27.80
CA ARG A 414 -24.65 12.55 -28.59
C ARG A 414 -25.65 13.40 -27.80
N ALA A 415 -25.89 13.06 -26.54
CA ALA A 415 -26.91 13.71 -25.70
C ALA A 415 -26.47 15.05 -25.11
N GLN A 416 -25.19 15.20 -24.76
CA GLN A 416 -24.70 16.30 -23.91
C GLN A 416 -23.60 17.15 -24.59
N GLY A 417 -23.17 16.77 -25.80
CA GLY A 417 -22.16 17.51 -26.57
C GLY A 417 -20.79 17.60 -25.87
N ALA A 418 -20.03 18.65 -26.18
CA ALA A 418 -18.65 18.83 -25.68
C ALA A 418 -18.53 19.26 -24.21
N GLN A 419 -19.64 19.42 -23.48
CA GLN A 419 -19.63 19.89 -22.09
C GLN A 419 -19.30 18.78 -21.09
N ALA A 420 -19.91 17.59 -21.25
CA ALA A 420 -19.74 16.48 -20.33
C ALA A 420 -18.45 15.69 -20.58
N SER A 421 -17.86 15.13 -19.51
CA SER A 421 -16.71 14.21 -19.59
C SER A 421 -17.10 12.82 -19.11
N VAL A 422 -16.92 11.82 -19.97
CA VAL A 422 -17.23 10.42 -19.63
C VAL A 422 -15.97 9.75 -19.09
N LEU A 423 -15.98 9.44 -17.79
CA LEU A 423 -14.82 8.99 -17.04
C LEU A 423 -14.95 7.49 -16.73
N PRO A 424 -13.90 6.69 -16.99
CA PRO A 424 -13.88 5.29 -16.59
C PRO A 424 -13.69 5.16 -15.07
N ASN A 425 -14.03 3.98 -14.54
CA ASN A 425 -13.59 3.59 -13.20
C ASN A 425 -12.05 3.54 -13.12
N PRO A 426 -11.39 4.41 -12.31
CA PRO A 426 -9.93 4.46 -12.23
C PRO A 426 -9.30 3.21 -11.59
N LEU A 427 -10.08 2.39 -10.89
CA LEU A 427 -9.62 1.08 -10.38
C LEU A 427 -9.30 0.11 -11.53
N TRP A 428 -10.13 0.11 -12.58
CA TRP A 428 -9.94 -0.72 -13.77
C TRP A 428 -9.01 -0.02 -14.78
N ARG A 429 -9.32 1.24 -15.13
CA ARG A 429 -8.58 2.03 -16.11
C ARG A 429 -8.13 3.38 -15.54
N LEU A 430 -6.86 3.46 -15.14
CA LEU A 430 -6.28 4.63 -14.49
C LEU A 430 -6.10 5.84 -15.43
N LEU A 431 -5.65 5.63 -16.66
CA LEU A 431 -5.37 6.68 -17.63
C LEU A 431 -6.31 6.58 -18.85
N PRO A 432 -6.61 7.70 -19.52
CA PRO A 432 -7.38 7.67 -20.76
C PRO A 432 -6.61 6.92 -21.86
N ARG A 433 -7.34 6.37 -22.85
CA ARG A 433 -6.78 5.49 -23.90
C ARG A 433 -5.55 6.07 -24.61
N ASP A 434 -5.56 7.37 -24.85
CA ASP A 434 -4.48 8.09 -25.53
C ASP A 434 -3.24 8.33 -24.66
N MET A 435 -3.31 8.05 -23.35
CA MET A 435 -2.21 8.15 -22.39
C MET A 435 -1.82 6.81 -21.75
N GLU A 436 -2.46 5.70 -22.13
CA GLU A 436 -2.19 4.37 -21.58
C GLU A 436 -0.75 3.91 -21.77
N PHE A 437 -0.05 4.41 -22.79
CA PHE A 437 1.36 4.14 -23.01
C PHE A 437 2.23 4.50 -21.79
N LEU A 438 1.80 5.45 -20.95
CA LEU A 438 2.49 5.79 -19.70
C LEU A 438 2.47 4.61 -18.72
N VAL A 439 1.37 3.86 -18.65
CA VAL A 439 1.24 2.67 -17.81
C VAL A 439 1.43 1.37 -18.60
N GLN A 440 1.99 1.45 -19.82
CA GLN A 440 2.23 0.30 -20.70
C GLN A 440 0.97 -0.52 -21.00
N GLY A 441 -0.21 0.12 -20.99
CA GLY A 441 -1.49 -0.57 -21.22
C GLY A 441 -1.97 -1.44 -20.05
N GLU A 442 -1.27 -1.46 -18.92
CA GLU A 442 -1.69 -2.23 -17.74
C GLU A 442 -3.04 -1.72 -17.20
N ARG A 443 -3.91 -2.68 -16.85
CA ARG A 443 -5.25 -2.46 -16.26
C ARG A 443 -5.25 -2.96 -14.82
N GLY A 444 -6.03 -2.30 -13.97
CA GLY A 444 -6.25 -2.76 -12.59
C GLY A 444 -7.41 -3.76 -12.50
N PRO A 445 -7.74 -4.22 -11.28
CA PRO A 445 -8.73 -5.26 -11.07
C PRO A 445 -10.15 -4.80 -11.43
N VAL A 446 -10.99 -5.76 -11.81
CA VAL A 446 -12.41 -5.54 -12.08
C VAL A 446 -13.18 -5.58 -10.77
N LEU A 447 -14.06 -4.61 -10.52
CA LEU A 447 -14.96 -4.61 -9.37
C LEU A 447 -16.30 -5.25 -9.78
N THR A 448 -16.73 -6.30 -9.08
CA THR A 448 -18.05 -6.89 -9.25
C THR A 448 -18.84 -6.88 -7.95
N VAL A 449 -20.13 -6.59 -8.06
CA VAL A 449 -21.15 -6.74 -7.01
C VAL A 449 -22.08 -7.92 -7.30
N HIS A 450 -21.88 -8.57 -8.45
CA HIS A 450 -22.66 -9.69 -8.96
C HIS A 450 -21.76 -10.93 -9.21
N PRO A 451 -21.02 -11.44 -8.21
CA PRO A 451 -20.23 -12.65 -8.39
C PRO A 451 -21.15 -13.84 -8.67
N LEU A 452 -20.89 -14.60 -9.73
CA LEU A 452 -21.60 -15.83 -10.12
C LEU A 452 -20.62 -16.97 -10.39
N GLY A 453 -21.07 -18.22 -10.27
CA GLY A 453 -20.26 -19.41 -10.59
C GLY A 453 -19.39 -19.95 -9.44
N GLY A 454 -18.58 -20.97 -9.69
CA GLY A 454 -17.81 -21.69 -8.66
C GLY A 454 -18.37 -23.03 -8.25
N CYS A 455 -19.69 -23.21 -8.30
CA CYS A 455 -20.37 -24.50 -8.17
C CYS A 455 -21.26 -24.77 -9.40
N PRO A 456 -20.74 -24.65 -10.64
CA PRO A 456 -21.57 -24.55 -11.85
C PRO A 456 -22.52 -25.75 -12.02
N MET A 457 -23.74 -25.48 -12.49
CA MET A 457 -24.67 -26.50 -12.97
C MET A 457 -24.13 -27.22 -14.20
N GLY A 458 -24.36 -28.53 -14.29
CA GLY A 458 -24.04 -29.36 -15.45
C GLY A 458 -24.93 -30.61 -15.53
N GLU A 459 -24.82 -31.36 -16.61
CA GLU A 459 -25.59 -32.60 -16.82
C GLU A 459 -24.92 -33.82 -16.13
N SER A 460 -23.62 -33.72 -15.83
CA SER A 460 -22.84 -34.76 -15.18
C SER A 460 -21.72 -34.18 -14.30
N VAL A 461 -21.03 -35.05 -13.56
CA VAL A 461 -19.91 -34.69 -12.66
C VAL A 461 -18.70 -34.13 -13.42
N GLU A 462 -18.54 -34.48 -14.69
CA GLU A 462 -17.47 -34.01 -15.56
C GLU A 462 -17.63 -32.54 -15.94
N ASP A 463 -18.88 -32.10 -16.13
CA ASP A 463 -19.21 -30.77 -16.66
C ASP A 463 -19.79 -29.80 -15.63
N GLY A 464 -20.28 -30.28 -14.49
CA GLY A 464 -20.80 -29.47 -13.40
C GLY A 464 -20.43 -29.98 -12.00
N VAL A 465 -20.67 -29.13 -11.00
CA VAL A 465 -20.60 -29.47 -9.57
C VAL A 465 -21.95 -29.94 -9.07
N VAL A 466 -23.02 -29.36 -9.61
CA VAL A 466 -24.40 -29.70 -9.27
C VAL A 466 -25.21 -29.99 -10.52
N ASP A 467 -26.29 -30.76 -10.35
CA ASP A 467 -27.29 -30.93 -11.41
C ASP A 467 -28.25 -29.74 -11.51
N ASP A 468 -29.27 -29.84 -12.38
CA ASP A 468 -30.27 -28.80 -12.60
C ASP A 468 -31.19 -28.52 -11.38
N ARG A 469 -31.09 -29.33 -10.32
CA ARG A 469 -31.80 -29.16 -9.04
C ARG A 469 -30.86 -28.69 -7.92
N GLY A 470 -29.58 -28.48 -8.22
CA GLY A 470 -28.57 -28.07 -7.25
C GLY A 470 -27.99 -29.23 -6.42
N ARG A 471 -28.31 -30.49 -6.71
CA ARG A 471 -27.76 -31.65 -5.98
C ARG A 471 -26.29 -31.83 -6.34
N VAL A 472 -25.43 -31.95 -5.34
CA VAL A 472 -23.97 -32.02 -5.56
C VAL A 472 -23.57 -33.41 -6.07
N PHE A 473 -22.86 -33.46 -7.20
CA PHE A 473 -22.36 -34.72 -7.76
C PHE A 473 -21.29 -35.38 -6.88
N ASP A 474 -21.31 -36.72 -6.84
CA ASP A 474 -20.33 -37.54 -6.13
C ASP A 474 -19.22 -38.01 -7.09
N ALA A 475 -18.00 -37.50 -6.91
CA ALA A 475 -16.88 -37.79 -7.82
C ALA A 475 -16.19 -39.15 -7.57
N ASP A 476 -16.62 -39.91 -6.57
CA ASP A 476 -16.09 -41.25 -6.27
C ASP A 476 -16.79 -42.37 -7.07
N ALA A 477 -17.87 -42.04 -7.78
CA ALA A 477 -18.57 -42.98 -8.66
C ALA A 477 -17.76 -43.15 -9.96
N GLY A 478 -17.02 -44.26 -10.07
CA GLY A 478 -16.13 -44.54 -11.22
C GLY A 478 -16.78 -44.46 -12.61
N GLU A 479 -15.92 -44.42 -13.64
CA GLU A 479 -16.19 -44.10 -15.07
C GLU A 479 -17.15 -45.07 -15.85
N GLY A 480 -18.03 -45.84 -15.20
CA GLY A 480 -18.73 -46.97 -15.84
C GLY A 480 -20.24 -47.10 -15.64
N GLY A 481 -20.94 -46.18 -14.94
CA GLY A 481 -22.39 -46.28 -14.71
C GLY A 481 -23.13 -45.04 -15.22
N GLY A 482 -23.93 -45.17 -16.27
CA GLY A 482 -24.66 -44.09 -16.96
C GLY A 482 -25.77 -43.37 -16.18
N GLY A 483 -25.59 -43.11 -14.88
CA GLY A 483 -26.44 -42.24 -14.07
C GLY A 483 -25.58 -41.39 -13.14
N ALA A 484 -25.75 -40.07 -13.17
CA ALA A 484 -24.99 -39.14 -12.36
C ALA A 484 -25.32 -39.32 -10.86
N ARG A 485 -24.47 -40.03 -10.13
CA ARG A 485 -24.63 -40.25 -8.68
C ARG A 485 -24.36 -38.94 -7.94
N VAL A 486 -25.23 -38.59 -6.99
CA VAL A 486 -25.12 -37.38 -6.17
C VAL A 486 -24.84 -37.72 -4.71
N HIS A 487 -24.25 -36.77 -3.98
CA HIS A 487 -24.17 -36.83 -2.53
C HIS A 487 -25.56 -36.65 -1.91
N GLU A 488 -26.17 -37.76 -1.49
CA GLU A 488 -27.51 -37.78 -0.90
C GLU A 488 -27.69 -36.73 0.22
N GLY A 489 -28.68 -35.84 0.03
CA GLY A 489 -29.02 -34.78 0.96
C GLY A 489 -28.09 -33.56 0.94
N LEU A 490 -27.15 -33.42 0.00
CA LEU A 490 -26.32 -32.22 -0.14
C LEU A 490 -26.69 -31.44 -1.41
N VAL A 491 -27.07 -30.17 -1.24
CA VAL A 491 -27.54 -29.28 -2.31
C VAL A 491 -26.87 -27.91 -2.19
N VAL A 492 -26.65 -27.22 -3.31
CA VAL A 492 -26.27 -25.80 -3.36
C VAL A 492 -27.34 -25.01 -4.10
N LEU A 493 -27.87 -23.92 -3.51
CA LEU A 493 -28.90 -23.06 -4.11
C LEU A 493 -28.61 -21.58 -3.87
N ASP A 494 -27.65 -21.03 -4.63
CA ASP A 494 -27.32 -19.60 -4.64
C ASP A 494 -26.63 -19.20 -5.95
N GLY A 495 -25.98 -18.02 -6.00
CA GLY A 495 -25.28 -17.55 -7.20
C GLY A 495 -24.13 -18.43 -7.68
N SER A 496 -23.59 -19.32 -6.84
CA SER A 496 -22.48 -20.22 -7.23
C SER A 496 -22.86 -21.22 -8.31
N VAL A 497 -24.16 -21.56 -8.42
CA VAL A 497 -24.64 -22.57 -9.36
C VAL A 497 -24.87 -22.04 -10.78
N VAL A 498 -24.86 -20.71 -10.94
CA VAL A 498 -25.06 -20.05 -12.24
C VAL A 498 -23.74 -20.06 -13.02
N PRO A 499 -23.62 -20.79 -14.13
CA PRO A 499 -22.35 -21.04 -14.83
C PRO A 499 -21.98 -19.97 -15.87
N ALA A 500 -22.66 -18.81 -15.87
CA ALA A 500 -22.49 -17.76 -16.88
C ALA A 500 -22.93 -16.37 -16.40
N SER A 501 -22.44 -15.34 -17.07
CA SER A 501 -22.99 -13.97 -16.99
C SER A 501 -24.42 -13.91 -17.51
N LEU A 502 -25.27 -13.13 -16.85
CA LEU A 502 -26.71 -13.02 -17.15
C LEU A 502 -27.08 -11.78 -17.98
N GLY A 503 -26.18 -10.81 -18.08
CA GLY A 503 -26.44 -9.51 -18.72
C GLY A 503 -27.49 -8.66 -17.99
N ALA A 504 -27.83 -9.04 -16.76
CA ALA A 504 -28.84 -8.40 -15.91
C ALA A 504 -28.49 -8.61 -14.44
N ASN A 505 -29.14 -7.87 -13.53
CA ASN A 505 -28.96 -8.08 -12.10
C ASN A 505 -29.36 -9.53 -11.71
N PRO A 506 -28.51 -10.28 -10.99
CA PRO A 506 -28.68 -11.72 -10.85
C PRO A 506 -29.75 -12.14 -9.84
N ALA A 507 -30.22 -11.23 -8.97
CA ALA A 507 -31.06 -11.58 -7.82
C ALA A 507 -32.36 -12.30 -8.22
N LEU A 508 -33.03 -11.85 -9.30
CA LEU A 508 -34.24 -12.50 -9.79
C LEU A 508 -33.96 -13.92 -10.29
N THR A 509 -32.91 -14.10 -11.07
CA THR A 509 -32.52 -15.40 -11.62
C THR A 509 -32.14 -16.38 -10.51
N ILE A 510 -31.34 -15.94 -9.52
CA ILE A 510 -30.97 -16.77 -8.36
C ILE A 510 -32.23 -17.21 -7.61
N ALA A 511 -33.16 -16.29 -7.35
CA ALA A 511 -34.41 -16.62 -6.67
C ALA A 511 -35.29 -17.58 -7.49
N ALA A 512 -35.35 -17.41 -8.80
CA ALA A 512 -36.14 -18.26 -9.68
C ALA A 512 -35.56 -19.69 -9.76
N VAL A 513 -34.23 -19.82 -9.90
CA VAL A 513 -33.52 -21.10 -9.85
C VAL A 513 -33.76 -21.80 -8.51
N ALA A 514 -33.60 -21.08 -7.39
CA ALA A 514 -33.81 -21.62 -6.06
C ALA A 514 -35.28 -22.05 -5.83
N GLN A 515 -36.25 -21.25 -6.28
CA GLN A 515 -37.67 -21.56 -6.15
C GLN A 515 -38.05 -22.81 -6.95
N ARG A 516 -37.57 -22.91 -8.20
CA ARG A 516 -37.78 -24.10 -9.03
C ARG A 516 -37.20 -25.35 -8.36
N ALA A 517 -35.93 -25.29 -7.96
CA ALA A 517 -35.25 -26.41 -7.34
C ALA A 517 -35.90 -26.83 -6.02
N ALA A 518 -36.30 -25.88 -5.16
CA ALA A 518 -36.96 -26.17 -3.90
C ALA A 518 -38.29 -26.92 -4.08
N GLY A 519 -39.08 -26.59 -5.11
CA GLY A 519 -40.31 -27.31 -5.43
C GLY A 519 -40.06 -28.76 -5.85
N LEU A 520 -39.06 -28.99 -6.71
CA LEU A 520 -38.67 -30.33 -7.16
C LEU A 520 -38.09 -31.15 -6.00
N LEU A 521 -37.19 -30.56 -5.21
CA LEU A 521 -36.57 -31.21 -4.06
C LEU A 521 -37.60 -31.55 -2.97
N ALA A 522 -38.61 -30.71 -2.74
CA ALA A 522 -39.68 -31.03 -1.81
C ALA A 522 -40.42 -32.32 -2.21
N THR A 523 -40.61 -32.53 -3.51
CA THR A 523 -41.23 -33.75 -4.05
C THR A 523 -40.28 -34.94 -3.92
N ASP A 524 -39.02 -34.79 -4.36
CA ASP A 524 -37.99 -35.83 -4.26
C ASP A 524 -37.74 -36.28 -2.81
N TRP A 525 -37.90 -35.38 -1.85
CA TRP A 525 -37.68 -35.62 -0.43
C TRP A 525 -38.93 -36.05 0.35
N GLY A 526 -40.09 -36.16 -0.33
CA GLY A 526 -41.37 -36.51 0.30
C GLY A 526 -41.81 -35.50 1.35
N LEU A 527 -41.51 -34.21 1.16
CA LEU A 527 -41.88 -33.15 2.10
C LEU A 527 -43.32 -32.70 1.87
N ALA A 528 -44.14 -32.81 2.92
CA ALA A 528 -45.49 -32.25 2.92
C ALA A 528 -45.48 -30.77 3.40
N PRO A 529 -46.45 -29.94 2.97
CA PRO A 529 -46.63 -28.61 3.51
C PRO A 529 -46.83 -28.67 5.04
N ALA A 530 -46.15 -27.79 5.77
CA ALA A 530 -46.33 -27.70 7.21
C ALA A 530 -47.77 -27.27 7.54
N ALA A 531 -48.48 -28.06 8.35
CA ALA A 531 -49.83 -27.76 8.84
C ALA A 531 -49.85 -26.88 10.10
N ALA A 532 -48.67 -26.43 10.57
CA ALA A 532 -48.55 -25.65 11.80
C ALA A 532 -49.20 -24.26 11.64
N PRO A 533 -49.88 -23.74 12.69
CA PRO A 533 -50.39 -22.38 12.66
C PRO A 533 -49.23 -21.40 12.49
N LEU A 534 -49.47 -20.34 11.70
CA LEU A 534 -48.46 -19.31 11.49
C LEU A 534 -48.13 -18.65 12.83
N ARG A 535 -46.83 -18.56 13.16
CA ARG A 535 -46.38 -17.77 14.31
C ARG A 535 -46.85 -16.32 14.14
N ALA A 536 -47.36 -15.75 15.22
CA ALA A 536 -47.65 -14.33 15.29
C ALA A 536 -46.35 -13.54 15.11
N LEU A 537 -46.41 -12.46 14.35
CA LEU A 537 -45.26 -11.60 14.14
C LEU A 537 -45.03 -10.76 15.40
N PRO A 538 -43.86 -10.87 16.06
CA PRO A 538 -43.48 -9.88 17.05
C PRO A 538 -43.27 -8.55 16.33
N ARG A 539 -43.59 -7.44 17.01
CA ARG A 539 -43.29 -6.11 16.49
C ARG A 539 -41.80 -6.02 16.16
N ARG A 540 -41.47 -5.57 14.96
CA ARG A 540 -40.07 -5.45 14.53
C ARG A 540 -39.32 -4.51 15.50
N PRO A 541 -38.18 -4.94 16.09
CA PRO A 541 -37.40 -4.06 16.94
C PRO A 541 -36.78 -2.92 16.12
N VAL A 542 -37.02 -1.68 16.55
CA VAL A 542 -36.41 -0.50 15.96
C VAL A 542 -35.21 -0.11 16.82
N PHE A 543 -34.01 -0.48 16.37
CA PHE A 543 -32.77 -0.18 17.10
C PHE A 543 -32.38 1.30 17.05
N ARG A 544 -32.80 2.02 15.99
CA ARG A 544 -32.66 3.47 15.84
C ARG A 544 -33.84 4.00 15.05
N PRO A 545 -34.58 4.99 15.56
CA PRO A 545 -35.63 5.64 14.79
C PRO A 545 -35.01 6.50 13.68
N PRO A 546 -35.66 6.64 12.50
CA PRO A 546 -35.11 7.35 11.34
C PRO A 546 -34.68 8.79 11.62
N GLU A 547 -35.32 9.48 12.57
CA GLU A 547 -35.01 10.85 12.97
C GLU A 547 -33.64 10.96 13.65
N GLN A 548 -33.14 9.86 14.24
CA GLN A 548 -31.81 9.77 14.87
C GLN A 548 -30.73 9.27 13.90
N CYS A 549 -31.09 8.92 12.67
CA CYS A 549 -30.14 8.44 11.65
C CYS A 549 -29.41 9.59 10.93
N THR A 550 -29.74 10.84 11.21
CA THR A 550 -29.02 11.99 10.65
C THR A 550 -27.99 12.49 11.66
N PRO A 551 -26.67 12.38 11.38
CA PRO A 551 -25.67 12.89 12.29
C PRO A 551 -25.72 14.42 12.37
N PRO A 552 -25.31 15.03 13.49
CA PRO A 552 -25.08 16.47 13.54
C PRO A 552 -24.00 16.85 12.52
N LYS A 553 -24.07 18.08 11.98
CA LYS A 553 -23.02 18.60 11.11
C LYS A 553 -21.72 18.69 11.95
N PRO A 554 -20.64 17.98 11.58
CA PRO A 554 -19.42 17.98 12.36
C PRO A 554 -18.79 19.37 12.33
N ARG A 555 -18.16 19.76 13.44
CA ARG A 555 -17.22 20.88 13.47
C ARG A 555 -16.07 20.60 12.51
N GLU A 556 -15.67 21.61 11.76
CA GLU A 556 -14.54 21.50 10.84
C GLU A 556 -13.26 21.12 11.60
N THR A 557 -12.45 20.25 10.98
CA THR A 557 -11.16 19.88 11.56
C THR A 557 -10.20 21.05 11.49
N GLU A 558 -9.64 21.45 12.63
CA GLU A 558 -8.58 22.47 12.71
C GLU A 558 -7.22 21.80 12.80
N VAL A 559 -6.29 22.30 11.99
CA VAL A 559 -4.90 21.87 11.95
C VAL A 559 -3.95 23.01 12.23
N GLU A 560 -2.89 22.72 12.94
CA GLU A 560 -1.75 23.59 13.16
C GLU A 560 -0.56 23.05 12.34
N LEU A 561 0.10 23.94 11.61
CA LEU A 561 1.35 23.62 10.93
C LEU A 561 2.55 24.03 11.78
N ALA A 562 3.60 23.22 11.77
CA ALA A 562 4.87 23.55 12.41
C ALA A 562 6.05 23.03 11.58
N GLU A 563 6.96 23.92 11.21
CA GLU A 563 8.18 23.55 10.48
C GLU A 563 9.43 24.19 11.09
N ARG A 564 10.56 23.50 10.95
CA ARG A 564 11.88 24.04 11.24
C ARG A 564 12.71 23.96 9.98
N LEU A 565 13.29 25.08 9.57
CA LEU A 565 14.12 25.21 8.37
C LEU A 565 15.55 25.56 8.81
N ILE A 566 16.54 24.78 8.35
CA ILE A 566 17.96 25.00 8.66
C ILE A 566 18.75 25.11 7.37
N GLY A 567 19.67 26.06 7.29
CA GLY A 567 20.54 26.17 6.12
C GLY A 567 21.64 27.20 6.27
N ARG A 568 22.57 27.18 5.32
CA ARG A 568 23.70 28.10 5.30
C ARG A 568 23.28 29.42 4.66
N SER A 569 23.65 30.51 5.31
CA SER A 569 23.46 31.88 4.84
C SER A 569 24.81 32.59 4.97
N GLY A 570 25.50 32.81 3.86
CA GLY A 570 26.88 33.30 3.86
C GLY A 570 27.84 32.44 4.70
N LYS A 571 28.42 33.03 5.75
CA LYS A 571 29.31 32.37 6.72
C LYS A 571 28.61 31.84 7.98
N TYR A 572 27.29 31.92 8.03
CA TYR A 572 26.48 31.53 9.18
C TYR A 572 25.58 30.35 8.84
N LEU A 573 25.15 29.65 9.88
CA LEU A 573 24.04 28.71 9.80
C LEU A 573 22.82 29.33 10.45
N VAL A 574 21.68 29.28 9.76
CA VAL A 574 20.43 29.87 10.25
C VAL A 574 19.42 28.75 10.46
N GLU A 575 18.79 28.77 11.62
CA GLU A 575 17.66 27.93 11.97
C GLU A 575 16.42 28.82 12.16
N LEU A 576 15.35 28.51 11.45
CA LEU A 576 14.08 29.21 11.52
C LEU A 576 13.00 28.21 11.92
N THR A 577 12.45 28.35 13.13
CA THR A 577 11.33 27.54 13.62
C THR A 577 10.04 28.36 13.52
N LEU A 578 9.11 27.91 12.70
CA LEU A 578 7.82 28.56 12.47
C LEU A 578 6.70 27.65 12.98
N ARG A 579 5.87 28.18 13.86
CA ARG A 579 4.58 27.60 14.23
C ARG A 579 3.49 28.55 13.77
N TYR A 580 2.46 28.00 13.14
CA TYR A 580 1.37 28.80 12.61
C TYR A 580 0.16 28.76 13.54
N ALA A 581 -0.69 29.78 13.49
CA ALA A 581 -2.00 29.71 14.11
C ALA A 581 -2.84 28.59 13.46
N PRO A 582 -3.71 27.89 14.22
CA PRO A 582 -4.58 26.87 13.66
C PRO A 582 -5.50 27.40 12.54
N ALA A 583 -5.74 26.58 11.52
CA ALA A 583 -6.67 26.86 10.42
C ALA A 583 -7.51 25.61 10.10
N THR A 584 -8.72 25.78 9.56
CA THR A 584 -9.57 24.64 9.20
C THR A 584 -9.08 23.96 7.92
N VAL A 585 -9.19 22.63 7.83
CA VAL A 585 -8.79 21.87 6.63
C VAL A 585 -9.60 22.32 5.42
N ALA A 586 -10.88 22.64 5.60
CA ALA A 586 -11.74 23.19 4.55
C ALA A 586 -11.18 24.51 3.99
N ALA A 587 -10.75 25.44 4.86
CA ALA A 587 -10.09 26.67 4.42
C ALA A 587 -8.80 26.35 3.66
N MET A 588 -7.98 25.41 4.14
CA MET A 588 -6.74 24.97 3.47
C MET A 588 -6.95 24.36 2.08
N MET A 589 -8.18 23.94 1.76
CA MET A 589 -8.58 23.37 0.47
C MET A 589 -9.31 24.36 -0.46
N SER A 590 -9.65 25.55 0.02
CA SER A 590 -10.27 26.57 -0.82
C SER A 590 -9.30 27.01 -1.93
N GLY A 591 -9.82 27.62 -2.98
CA GLY A 591 -9.05 28.08 -4.14
C GLY A 591 -8.20 29.31 -3.89
N GLU A 592 -8.62 30.18 -2.97
CA GLU A 592 -7.80 31.32 -2.53
C GLU A 592 -6.74 30.90 -1.50
N ARG A 593 -7.04 29.86 -0.69
CA ARG A 593 -6.28 29.34 0.48
C ARG A 593 -5.92 30.41 1.52
N PRO A 594 -6.04 30.13 2.83
CA PRO A 594 -5.77 31.12 3.86
C PRO A 594 -4.27 31.41 3.97
N LYS A 595 -3.94 32.69 4.19
CA LYS A 595 -2.62 33.08 4.69
C LYS A 595 -2.47 32.64 6.14
N LEU A 596 -1.48 31.81 6.41
CA LEU A 596 -1.23 31.29 7.75
C LEU A 596 -0.39 32.28 8.55
N GLN A 597 -0.89 32.68 9.71
CA GLN A 597 -0.21 33.63 10.61
C GLN A 597 0.82 32.90 11.47
N VAL A 598 2.03 33.43 11.56
CA VAL A 598 3.12 32.91 12.40
C VAL A 598 2.85 33.31 13.86
N ASP A 599 2.82 32.32 14.75
CA ASP A 599 2.68 32.52 16.19
C ASP A 599 4.00 32.98 16.81
N SER A 600 4.09 34.26 17.14
CA SER A 600 5.28 34.90 17.71
C SER A 600 5.68 34.37 19.09
N LYS A 601 4.76 33.72 19.81
CA LYS A 601 5.08 33.15 21.13
C LYS A 601 5.87 31.85 21.02
N ARG A 602 5.74 31.15 19.90
CA ARG A 602 6.30 29.80 19.69
C ARG A 602 7.23 29.69 18.49
N SER A 603 7.41 30.78 17.75
CA SER A 603 8.29 30.87 16.59
C SER A 603 9.53 31.69 16.90
N PHE A 604 10.69 31.23 16.43
CA PHE A 604 11.97 31.88 16.69
C PHE A 604 12.97 31.59 15.58
N MET A 605 14.02 32.42 15.53
CA MET A 605 15.16 32.28 14.66
C MET A 605 16.45 32.24 15.49
N ARG A 606 17.35 31.32 15.14
CA ARG A 606 18.68 31.19 15.72
C ARG A 606 19.72 31.31 14.61
N VAL A 607 20.81 32.02 14.90
CA VAL A 607 21.97 32.07 13.99
C VAL A 607 23.18 31.50 14.72
N PHE A 608 23.92 30.63 14.05
CA PHE A 608 25.12 29.98 14.55
C PHE A 608 26.33 30.31 13.66
N ALA A 609 27.53 30.01 14.15
CA ALA A 609 28.71 29.96 13.31
C ALA A 609 28.51 28.92 12.19
N GLY A 610 28.92 29.26 10.96
CA GLY A 610 28.77 28.40 9.78
C GLY A 610 29.92 27.43 9.58
N ASP A 611 30.61 27.04 10.64
CA ASP A 611 31.65 26.02 10.61
C ASP A 611 31.05 24.60 10.65
N GLU A 612 31.81 23.63 10.16
CA GLU A 612 31.32 22.28 9.95
C GLU A 612 31.29 21.42 11.22
N GLU A 613 31.92 21.89 12.29
CA GLU A 613 31.76 21.30 13.62
C GLU A 613 30.40 21.67 14.21
N THR A 614 30.01 22.95 14.16
CA THR A 614 28.70 23.43 14.61
C THR A 614 27.57 22.71 13.87
N ARG A 615 27.67 22.61 12.53
CA ARG A 615 26.69 21.86 11.72
C ARG A 615 26.50 20.42 12.20
N ARG A 616 27.60 19.70 12.46
CA ARG A 616 27.57 18.31 12.96
C ARG A 616 27.00 18.22 14.37
N ARG A 617 27.42 19.12 15.26
CA ARG A 617 27.03 19.09 16.68
C ARG A 617 25.57 19.46 16.91
N LEU A 618 25.01 20.36 16.10
CA LEU A 618 23.59 20.74 16.16
C LEU A 618 22.67 19.53 16.16
N ILE A 619 23.03 18.49 15.41
CA ILE A 619 22.30 17.23 15.35
C ILE A 619 22.15 16.63 16.75
N THR A 620 23.16 16.70 17.61
CA THR A 620 23.15 16.03 18.93
C THR A 620 22.74 16.95 20.09
N TRP A 621 22.70 18.27 19.87
CA TRP A 621 22.37 19.23 20.92
C TRP A 621 20.88 19.20 21.31
N SER A 622 20.63 19.33 22.61
CA SER A 622 19.31 19.63 23.18
C SER A 622 18.91 21.08 22.85
N GLU A 623 17.60 21.40 22.90
CA GLU A 623 17.12 22.76 22.64
C GLU A 623 17.79 23.83 23.52
N PRO A 624 17.95 23.64 24.86
CA PRO A 624 18.66 24.63 25.69
C PRO A 624 20.10 24.85 25.23
N ARG A 625 20.81 23.77 24.89
CA ARG A 625 22.19 23.86 24.41
C ARG A 625 22.28 24.56 23.06
N ARG A 626 21.26 24.45 22.20
CA ARG A 626 21.19 25.24 20.95
C ARG A 626 21.05 26.73 21.26
N ASP A 627 20.22 27.11 22.22
CA ASP A 627 20.09 28.51 22.64
C ASP A 627 21.41 29.07 23.21
N ASP A 628 22.10 28.27 24.03
CA ASP A 628 23.40 28.64 24.62
C ASP A 628 24.49 28.84 23.58
N GLN A 629 24.49 28.03 22.50
CA GLN A 629 25.51 28.07 21.46
C GLN A 629 25.15 28.99 20.28
N ALA A 630 23.89 29.43 20.16
CA ALA A 630 23.49 30.38 19.13
C ALA A 630 24.17 31.74 19.35
N LEU A 631 24.65 32.36 18.27
CA LEU A 631 25.19 33.71 18.29
C LEU A 631 24.09 34.75 18.58
N VAL A 632 22.89 34.51 18.06
CA VAL A 632 21.71 35.35 18.32
C VAL A 632 20.47 34.47 18.32
N VAL A 633 19.52 34.79 19.19
CA VAL A 633 18.19 34.17 19.26
C VAL A 633 17.15 35.28 19.23
N ALA A 634 16.18 35.21 18.31
CA ALA A 634 15.12 36.19 18.20
C ALA A 634 13.74 35.54 17.99
N ARG A 635 12.71 36.14 18.58
CA ARG A 635 11.30 35.85 18.29
C ARG A 635 10.98 36.32 16.87
N VAL A 636 10.08 35.61 16.19
CA VAL A 636 9.68 36.00 14.83
C VAL A 636 8.17 35.97 14.67
N GLN A 637 7.65 36.84 13.81
CA GLN A 637 6.23 36.94 13.46
C GLN A 637 6.08 37.13 11.95
N GLY A 638 4.86 37.07 11.42
CA GLY A 638 4.59 37.29 10.00
C GLY A 638 3.58 36.29 9.45
N ASP A 639 3.67 36.00 8.15
CA ASP A 639 2.70 35.17 7.45
C ASP A 639 3.34 34.25 6.40
N LEU A 640 2.59 33.19 6.08
CA LEU A 640 2.85 32.27 4.99
C LEU A 640 1.65 32.30 4.01
N ASP A 641 1.91 32.76 2.80
CA ASP A 641 0.97 32.69 1.68
C ASP A 641 1.15 31.34 0.96
N LEU A 642 0.14 30.47 1.09
CA LEU A 642 0.26 29.05 0.75
C LEU A 642 -0.29 28.75 -0.64
N LEU A 643 0.56 28.16 -1.49
CA LEU A 643 0.22 27.70 -2.85
C LEU A 643 -0.30 28.81 -3.78
N ARG A 644 0.15 30.05 -3.57
CA ARG A 644 -0.14 31.16 -4.49
C ARG A 644 0.29 30.79 -5.91
N GLN A 645 -0.61 30.97 -6.87
CA GLN A 645 -0.27 30.79 -8.28
C GLN A 645 0.58 31.95 -8.78
N GLU A 646 1.71 31.64 -9.42
CA GLU A 646 2.56 32.68 -10.01
C GLU A 646 1.92 33.23 -11.30
N PRO A 647 1.68 34.55 -11.44
CA PRO A 647 1.14 35.14 -12.67
C PRO A 647 2.18 35.09 -13.81
N GLY A 648 1.78 34.83 -15.07
CA GLY A 648 2.71 34.88 -16.20
C GLY A 648 2.12 34.53 -17.56
N THR A 649 2.82 34.90 -18.63
CA THR A 649 2.41 34.65 -20.02
C THR A 649 2.55 33.15 -20.36
N LEU A 650 1.45 32.55 -20.83
CA LEU A 650 1.35 31.11 -21.13
C LEU A 650 2.40 30.64 -22.16
N GLY A 651 2.84 31.51 -23.07
CA GLY A 651 3.79 31.16 -24.15
C GLY A 651 5.20 30.84 -23.65
N TRP A 652 5.83 31.76 -22.90
CA TRP A 652 7.20 31.59 -22.41
C TRP A 652 7.34 30.40 -21.46
N ARG A 653 6.33 30.19 -20.60
CA ARG A 653 6.38 29.09 -19.63
C ARG A 653 6.26 27.71 -20.29
N LYS A 654 5.44 27.57 -21.34
CA LYS A 654 5.37 26.35 -22.16
C LYS A 654 6.72 26.03 -22.78
N TRP A 655 7.38 27.03 -23.37
CA TRP A 655 8.72 26.88 -23.94
C TRP A 655 9.74 26.44 -22.88
N LYS A 656 9.74 27.09 -21.71
CA LYS A 656 10.62 26.70 -20.60
C LYS A 656 10.37 25.26 -20.15
N ALA A 657 9.11 24.84 -20.01
CA ALA A 657 8.77 23.47 -19.63
C ALA A 657 9.21 22.45 -20.70
N ALA A 658 8.99 22.75 -21.98
CA ALA A 658 9.43 21.91 -23.10
C ALA A 658 10.96 21.83 -23.19
N TRP A 659 11.67 22.93 -22.95
CA TRP A 659 13.13 22.93 -22.88
C TRP A 659 13.65 22.08 -21.71
N CYS A 660 13.04 22.21 -20.53
CA CYS A 660 13.39 21.39 -19.38
C CYS A 660 13.11 19.90 -19.64
N TRP A 661 12.01 19.59 -20.33
CA TRP A 661 11.69 18.24 -20.80
C TRP A 661 12.79 17.70 -21.71
N PHE A 662 13.19 18.50 -22.70
CA PHE A 662 14.20 18.16 -23.69
C PHE A 662 15.54 17.80 -23.04
N VAL A 663 16.02 18.65 -22.13
CA VAL A 663 17.31 18.46 -21.42
C VAL A 663 17.27 17.32 -20.41
N ASN A 664 16.17 17.15 -19.67
CA ASN A 664 16.10 16.14 -18.60
C ASN A 664 16.11 14.71 -19.15
N ARG A 665 15.28 14.38 -20.15
CA ARG A 665 15.20 13.03 -20.76
C ARG A 665 14.57 13.02 -22.17
N GLY A 666 14.17 14.17 -22.72
CA GLY A 666 13.42 14.25 -23.98
C GLY A 666 14.21 13.77 -25.20
N THR A 667 15.53 14.01 -25.27
CA THR A 667 16.40 13.50 -26.36
C THR A 667 16.33 11.99 -26.49
N ARG A 668 16.28 11.29 -25.36
CA ARG A 668 16.17 9.84 -25.27
C ARG A 668 14.77 9.35 -25.68
N GLU A 669 13.71 10.01 -25.25
CA GLU A 669 12.34 9.65 -25.63
C GLU A 669 12.12 9.80 -27.14
N ILE A 670 12.73 10.83 -27.74
CA ILE A 670 12.76 11.01 -29.20
C ILE A 670 13.52 9.85 -29.86
N TRP A 671 14.70 9.48 -29.37
CA TRP A 671 15.46 8.34 -29.90
C TRP A 671 14.68 7.02 -29.85
N ASP A 672 14.02 6.75 -28.72
CA ASP A 672 13.24 5.52 -28.50
C ASP A 672 12.03 5.44 -29.43
N ALA A 673 11.40 6.58 -29.72
CA ALA A 673 10.29 6.69 -30.65
C ALA A 673 10.72 6.49 -32.11
N TYR A 674 11.78 7.18 -32.56
CA TYR A 674 12.14 7.22 -33.98
C TYR A 674 13.10 6.11 -34.43
N VAL A 675 14.02 5.69 -33.56
CA VAL A 675 15.10 4.75 -33.93
C VAL A 675 14.83 3.34 -33.41
N VAL A 676 14.53 3.21 -32.12
CA VAL A 676 14.32 1.88 -31.49
C VAL A 676 12.92 1.34 -31.80
N ARG A 677 11.95 2.21 -32.17
CA ARG A 677 10.53 1.88 -32.43
C ARG A 677 9.84 1.11 -31.29
N THR A 678 10.41 1.15 -30.08
CA THR A 678 9.91 0.45 -28.90
C THR A 678 8.68 1.11 -28.26
N VAL A 679 8.42 2.38 -28.58
CA VAL A 679 7.22 3.09 -28.12
C VAL A 679 6.23 3.14 -29.28
N GLN A 680 5.20 2.30 -29.25
CA GLN A 680 4.27 2.15 -30.37
C GLN A 680 3.35 3.38 -30.62
N GLN A 681 3.34 4.40 -29.75
CA GLN A 681 2.54 5.62 -29.97
C GLN A 681 3.27 6.84 -29.38
N THR A 682 3.73 7.75 -30.23
CA THR A 682 4.21 9.07 -29.80
C THR A 682 3.02 9.95 -29.40
N LEU A 683 3.17 10.73 -28.32
CA LEU A 683 2.23 11.80 -27.98
C LEU A 683 2.02 12.68 -29.21
N LYS A 684 0.76 12.95 -29.57
CA LYS A 684 0.43 13.92 -30.62
C LYS A 684 0.99 15.29 -30.22
N PRO A 685 1.41 16.15 -31.17
CA PRO A 685 1.93 17.48 -30.86
C PRO A 685 1.02 18.32 -29.96
N SER A 686 -0.30 18.22 -30.15
CA SER A 686 -1.30 18.89 -29.32
C SER A 686 -1.30 18.41 -27.86
N GLN A 687 -1.16 17.10 -27.63
CA GLN A 687 -1.08 16.51 -26.28
C GLN A 687 0.24 16.88 -25.59
N PHE A 688 1.34 16.94 -26.35
CA PHE A 688 2.62 17.42 -25.82
C PHE A 688 2.52 18.89 -25.36
N LEU A 689 1.92 19.76 -26.18
CA LEU A 689 1.70 21.17 -25.82
C LEU A 689 0.78 21.33 -24.61
N ALA A 690 -0.23 20.45 -24.47
CA ALA A 690 -1.11 20.40 -23.31
C ALA A 690 -0.35 20.00 -22.02
N ALA A 691 0.42 18.91 -22.07
CA ALA A 691 1.27 18.48 -20.97
C ALA A 691 2.30 19.54 -20.58
N ALA A 692 2.91 20.21 -21.57
CA ALA A 692 3.84 21.33 -21.35
C ALA A 692 3.15 22.52 -20.66
N ALA A 693 1.89 22.81 -21.01
CA ALA A 693 1.12 23.89 -20.39
C ALA A 693 0.80 23.60 -18.92
N ARG A 694 0.51 22.34 -18.57
CA ARG A 694 0.30 21.91 -17.18
C ARG A 694 1.60 21.90 -16.38
N ALA A 695 2.67 21.36 -16.95
CA ALA A 695 4.00 21.35 -16.32
C ALA A 695 4.58 22.77 -16.11
N ALA A 696 4.18 23.72 -16.96
CA ALA A 696 4.53 25.12 -16.87
C ALA A 696 3.88 25.88 -15.70
N GLU A 697 2.89 25.29 -15.04
CA GLU A 697 2.26 25.84 -13.85
C GLU A 697 3.26 25.94 -12.69
N ALA A 698 3.10 26.98 -11.86
CA ALA A 698 3.94 27.22 -10.71
C ALA A 698 3.08 27.61 -9.50
N ARG A 699 3.32 26.92 -8.37
CA ARG A 699 2.68 27.17 -7.08
C ARG A 699 3.74 27.54 -6.05
N CYS A 700 3.55 28.62 -5.33
CA CYS A 700 4.55 29.19 -4.42
C CYS A 700 4.07 29.13 -2.96
N PHE A 701 5.00 28.91 -2.04
CA PHE A 701 4.83 29.18 -0.62
C PHE A 701 5.67 30.40 -0.32
N ASP A 702 5.04 31.56 -0.19
CA ASP A 702 5.74 32.81 0.03
C ASP A 702 5.74 33.12 1.52
N TYR A 703 6.93 33.13 2.10
CA TYR A 703 7.19 33.39 3.50
C TYR A 703 7.53 34.86 3.67
N THR A 704 6.81 35.55 4.57
CA THR A 704 7.17 36.89 5.05
C THR A 704 7.31 36.84 6.56
N VAL A 705 8.54 36.93 7.05
CA VAL A 705 8.87 36.81 8.47
C VAL A 705 9.60 38.06 8.94
N GLN A 706 9.17 38.63 10.05
CA GLN A 706 9.79 39.80 10.68
C GLN A 706 10.41 39.40 12.02
N VAL A 707 11.59 39.95 12.30
CA VAL A 707 12.28 39.81 13.58
C VAL A 707 11.58 40.67 14.63
N GLY A 708 11.08 40.03 15.68
CA GLY A 708 10.51 40.68 16.87
C GLY A 708 11.56 40.89 17.95
N ASP A 709 11.27 40.41 19.16
CA ASP A 709 12.15 40.56 20.32
C ASP A 709 13.42 39.71 20.19
N ILE A 710 14.58 40.33 20.42
CA ILE A 710 15.87 39.64 20.50
C ILE A 710 16.00 39.06 21.91
N VAL A 711 15.94 37.73 22.03
CA VAL A 711 16.04 36.98 23.29
C VAL A 711 17.50 36.91 23.75
N LYS A 712 18.42 36.72 22.80
CA LYS A 712 19.87 36.69 23.03
C LYS A 712 20.58 37.54 21.99
N PRO A 713 21.24 38.66 22.37
CA PRO A 713 21.99 39.49 21.44
C PRO A 713 23.32 38.84 21.03
N SER A 714 23.91 39.31 19.94
CA SER A 714 25.26 38.90 19.51
C SER A 714 26.31 39.39 20.49
N ALA A 715 27.13 38.49 21.03
CA ALA A 715 28.30 38.84 21.83
C ALA A 715 29.42 39.32 20.87
N ASP A 716 29.86 40.57 21.05
CA ASP A 716 30.99 41.23 20.38
C ASP A 716 30.89 41.37 18.83
N GLY A 717 30.26 42.45 18.37
CA GLY A 717 30.21 42.85 16.94
C GLY A 717 28.95 43.65 16.56
N PRO A 718 28.80 44.10 15.30
CA PRO A 718 27.57 44.73 14.82
C PRO A 718 26.40 43.74 14.87
N ALA A 719 25.22 44.20 15.30
CA ALA A 719 24.04 43.35 15.47
C ALA A 719 23.71 42.54 14.19
N LEU A 720 23.84 41.21 14.29
CA LEU A 720 23.54 40.25 13.22
C LEU A 720 22.07 40.34 12.77
N LEU A 721 21.18 40.61 13.73
CA LEU A 721 19.75 40.85 13.53
C LEU A 721 19.33 42.11 14.28
N LYS A 722 18.37 42.85 13.74
CA LYS A 722 17.68 43.96 14.40
C LYS A 722 16.18 43.71 14.42
N THR A 723 15.50 44.16 15.47
CA THR A 723 14.04 44.18 15.50
C THR A 723 13.50 44.97 14.29
N GLY A 724 12.52 44.41 13.60
CA GLY A 724 11.97 44.93 12.34
C GLY A 724 12.68 44.42 11.08
N ASP A 725 13.83 43.73 11.18
CA ASP A 725 14.45 43.09 10.02
C ASP A 725 13.46 42.11 9.38
N THR A 726 13.33 42.18 8.05
CA THR A 726 12.38 41.35 7.30
C THR A 726 13.11 40.30 6.46
N LEU A 727 12.62 39.08 6.59
CA LEU A 727 13.00 37.88 5.87
C LEU A 727 11.88 37.53 4.91
N LYS A 728 12.20 37.43 3.62
CA LYS A 728 11.30 36.82 2.64
C LYS A 728 11.97 35.62 2.00
N GLY A 729 11.19 34.55 1.85
CA GLY A 729 11.62 33.35 1.18
C GLY A 729 10.48 32.74 0.38
N ALA A 730 10.81 31.89 -0.57
CA ALA A 730 9.81 31.16 -1.34
C ALA A 730 10.21 29.70 -1.56
N LYS A 731 9.25 28.80 -1.39
CA LYS A 731 9.30 27.45 -1.97
C LYS A 731 8.51 27.48 -3.27
N ARG A 732 9.05 26.96 -4.37
CA ARG A 732 8.45 27.09 -5.71
C ARG A 732 8.27 25.71 -6.34
N LEU A 733 7.01 25.25 -6.43
CA LEU A 733 6.60 23.99 -7.05
C LEU A 733 6.34 24.19 -8.54
N THR A 734 7.15 23.56 -9.39
CA THR A 734 7.08 23.71 -10.86
C THR A 734 7.97 22.68 -11.56
N TYR A 735 7.66 22.35 -12.81
CA TYR A 735 8.57 21.56 -13.63
C TYR A 735 9.74 22.40 -14.17
N GLY A 736 10.96 21.87 -14.06
CA GLY A 736 12.19 22.59 -14.41
C GLY A 736 13.38 21.66 -14.63
N LEU A 737 14.56 22.24 -14.89
CA LEU A 737 15.80 21.48 -14.96
C LEU A 737 16.09 20.83 -13.61
N TYR A 738 16.28 19.50 -13.61
CA TYR A 738 16.50 18.72 -12.39
C TYR A 738 15.40 18.92 -11.33
N SER A 739 14.18 19.29 -11.75
CA SER A 739 13.08 19.55 -10.83
C SER A 739 12.69 18.29 -10.08
N ASN A 740 12.53 18.44 -8.77
CA ASN A 740 12.16 17.37 -7.88
C ASN A 740 11.07 17.90 -6.93
N PRO A 741 9.87 17.29 -6.91
CA PRO A 741 8.75 17.82 -6.12
C PRO A 741 9.08 17.87 -4.62
N TRP A 742 9.72 16.82 -4.07
CA TRP A 742 10.04 16.77 -2.65
C TRP A 742 11.08 17.82 -2.26
N ARG A 743 12.13 17.97 -3.08
CA ARG A 743 13.13 19.01 -2.88
C ARG A 743 12.51 20.41 -2.87
N GLN A 744 11.59 20.68 -3.80
CA GLN A 744 10.89 21.97 -3.87
C GLN A 744 9.92 22.20 -2.71
N LEU A 745 9.42 21.14 -2.05
CA LEU A 745 8.62 21.24 -0.82
C LEU A 745 9.48 21.45 0.44
N THR A 746 10.72 20.97 0.43
CA THR A 746 11.62 21.03 1.60
C THR A 746 12.58 22.22 1.58
N GLU A 747 12.94 22.77 0.41
CA GLU A 747 13.90 23.86 0.27
C GLU A 747 13.22 25.23 0.08
N MET A 748 13.43 26.13 1.02
CA MET A 748 13.06 27.54 0.93
C MET A 748 14.23 28.39 0.45
N ARG A 749 14.07 29.07 -0.67
CA ARG A 749 15.06 30.04 -1.19
C ARG A 749 14.79 31.42 -0.62
N LEU A 750 15.83 32.06 -0.12
CA LEU A 750 15.73 33.40 0.44
C LEU A 750 15.71 34.44 -0.70
N THR A 751 14.69 35.29 -0.74
CA THR A 751 14.49 36.32 -1.78
C THR A 751 14.79 37.71 -1.24
N GLN A 752 14.45 37.96 0.02
CA GLN A 752 14.82 39.17 0.75
C GLN A 752 15.44 38.75 2.08
N TRP A 753 16.59 39.32 2.40
CA TRP A 753 17.36 38.90 3.57
C TRP A 753 18.16 40.08 4.13
N PRO A 754 18.41 40.15 5.45
CA PRO A 754 19.35 41.11 5.99
C PRO A 754 20.73 40.89 5.36
N ALA A 755 21.24 41.89 4.63
CA ALA A 755 22.48 41.77 3.85
C ALA A 755 23.68 41.23 4.66
N ARG A 756 23.70 41.49 5.98
CA ARG A 756 24.73 41.05 6.94
C ARG A 756 24.88 39.52 7.04
N LEU A 757 23.83 38.77 6.73
CA LEU A 757 23.81 37.31 6.82
C LEU A 757 24.00 36.65 5.44
N GLY A 758 24.10 37.41 4.34
CA GLY A 758 24.29 36.91 2.98
C GLY A 758 23.09 36.13 2.43
N ALA A 759 23.11 35.77 1.13
CA ALA A 759 22.08 34.91 0.55
C ALA A 759 22.22 33.46 1.06
N GLY A 760 21.11 32.72 1.05
CA GLY A 760 21.08 31.34 1.51
C GLY A 760 19.86 30.55 1.06
N THR A 761 19.85 29.25 1.37
CA THR A 761 18.71 28.35 1.19
C THR A 761 18.53 27.58 2.48
N LEU A 762 17.30 27.55 2.99
CA LEU A 762 16.95 26.82 4.21
C LEU A 762 16.20 25.53 3.83
N THR A 763 16.48 24.43 4.51
CA THR A 763 15.89 23.11 4.24
C THR A 763 15.14 22.60 5.47
N LEU A 764 14.01 21.93 5.27
CA LEU A 764 13.23 21.31 6.33
C LEU A 764 14.07 20.34 7.18
N ASP A 765 14.09 20.57 8.48
CA ASP A 765 14.71 19.70 9.49
C ASP A 765 13.77 18.52 9.81
N GLY A 766 13.99 17.39 9.14
CA GLY A 766 13.22 16.17 9.37
C GLY A 766 13.40 15.56 10.77
N ARG A 767 14.53 15.82 11.45
CA ARG A 767 14.77 15.33 12.82
C ARG A 767 13.95 16.08 13.84
N PHE A 768 13.73 17.38 13.64
CA PHE A 768 12.82 18.15 14.50
C PHE A 768 11.44 17.51 14.56
N LEU A 769 10.87 17.16 13.40
CA LEU A 769 9.57 16.48 13.29
C LEU A 769 9.57 15.12 14.01
N ALA A 770 10.64 14.35 13.83
CA ALA A 770 10.73 13.01 14.41
C ALA A 770 10.99 12.96 15.92
N ARG A 771 11.79 13.89 16.46
CA ARG A 771 12.19 13.91 17.89
C ARG A 771 11.14 14.48 18.80
N GLN A 772 10.51 15.56 18.38
CA GLN A 772 9.53 16.25 19.21
C GLN A 772 8.18 15.50 19.22
N GLY A 773 8.01 14.48 18.37
CA GLY A 773 6.74 13.81 18.17
C GLY A 773 5.65 14.73 17.59
N PHE A 774 6.03 15.94 17.13
CA PHE A 774 5.11 16.88 16.49
C PHE A 774 5.09 16.60 14.98
N PRO A 775 3.96 16.12 14.44
CA PRO A 775 3.81 16.06 12.99
C PRO A 775 3.85 17.47 12.40
N LEU A 776 4.30 17.59 11.15
CA LEU A 776 4.24 18.83 10.36
C LEU A 776 2.83 19.44 10.37
N VAL A 777 1.82 18.57 10.42
CA VAL A 777 0.39 18.89 10.52
C VAL A 777 -0.14 18.25 11.79
N ARG A 778 -0.60 19.05 12.75
CA ARG A 778 -1.18 18.59 14.01
C ARG A 778 -2.65 18.95 14.07
N ILE A 779 -3.52 17.97 14.32
CA ILE A 779 -4.94 18.25 14.60
C ILE A 779 -5.03 18.93 15.97
N THR A 780 -5.50 20.18 16.01
CA THR A 780 -5.72 20.93 17.26
C THR A 780 -7.15 20.83 17.74
N ARG A 781 -8.09 20.62 16.81
CA ARG A 781 -9.51 20.45 17.11
C ARG A 781 -10.15 19.53 16.09
N GLN A 782 -10.93 18.57 16.58
CA GLN A 782 -11.79 17.71 15.78
C GLN A 782 -12.98 17.28 16.62
N GLU A 783 -14.11 16.98 15.99
CA GLU A 783 -15.25 16.34 16.65
C GLU A 783 -15.22 14.82 16.49
N ASN A 784 -14.89 14.35 15.28
CA ASN A 784 -14.87 12.93 14.94
C ASN A 784 -13.56 12.56 14.22
N GLN A 785 -12.86 11.54 14.71
CA GLN A 785 -11.58 11.10 14.14
C GLN A 785 -11.71 10.58 12.70
N ILE A 786 -12.79 9.88 12.34
CA ILE A 786 -13.01 9.35 10.99
C ILE A 786 -13.22 10.50 10.00
N VAL A 787 -14.05 11.49 10.37
CA VAL A 787 -14.28 12.69 9.54
C VAL A 787 -12.98 13.48 9.39
N ALA A 788 -12.23 13.69 10.47
CA ALA A 788 -10.97 14.41 10.43
C ALA A 788 -9.93 13.72 9.53
N LEU A 789 -9.80 12.40 9.62
CA LEU A 789 -8.94 11.62 8.73
C LEU A 789 -9.40 11.73 7.27
N ALA A 790 -10.72 11.72 7.02
CA ALA A 790 -11.26 11.90 5.67
C ALA A 790 -11.04 13.32 5.12
N GLU A 791 -11.11 14.36 5.94
CA GLU A 791 -10.78 15.74 5.54
C GLU A 791 -9.30 15.89 5.20
N LEU A 792 -8.43 15.33 6.04
CA LEU A 792 -6.99 15.27 5.76
C LEU A 792 -6.67 14.46 4.49
N ALA A 793 -7.38 13.36 4.25
CA ALA A 793 -7.23 12.56 3.04
C ALA A 793 -7.68 13.31 1.79
N SER A 794 -8.81 14.03 1.84
CA SER A 794 -9.27 14.93 0.77
C SER A 794 -8.26 16.05 0.50
N TRP A 795 -7.71 16.67 1.54
CA TRP A 795 -6.66 17.66 1.39
C TRP A 795 -5.41 17.05 0.73
N ALA A 796 -4.94 15.89 1.20
CA ALA A 796 -3.82 15.18 0.60
C ALA A 796 -4.09 14.77 -0.86
N ALA A 797 -5.31 14.36 -1.22
CA ALA A 797 -5.69 14.02 -2.58
C ALA A 797 -5.60 15.25 -3.52
N CYS A 798 -6.00 16.43 -3.04
CA CYS A 798 -5.81 17.70 -3.76
C CYS A 798 -4.33 17.97 -4.05
N TRP A 799 -3.45 17.77 -3.06
CA TRP A 799 -1.99 17.89 -3.25
C TRP A 799 -1.45 16.89 -4.26
N MET A 800 -1.86 15.62 -4.18
CA MET A 800 -1.42 14.57 -5.10
C MET A 800 -1.86 14.88 -6.53
N ARG A 801 -3.07 15.38 -6.73
CA ARG A 801 -3.59 15.83 -8.03
C ARG A 801 -2.78 16.99 -8.60
N MET A 802 -2.48 18.00 -7.78
CA MET A 802 -1.61 19.12 -8.16
C MET A 802 -0.22 18.64 -8.56
N LEU A 803 0.42 17.78 -7.76
CA LEU A 803 1.74 17.24 -8.05
C LEU A 803 1.73 16.38 -9.32
N ALA A 804 0.71 15.54 -9.54
CA ALA A 804 0.57 14.74 -10.74
C ALA A 804 0.43 15.60 -12.01
N SER A 805 -0.24 16.76 -11.90
CA SER A 805 -0.39 17.72 -13.01
C SER A 805 0.92 18.48 -13.30
N ILE A 806 1.51 19.12 -12.28
CA ILE A 806 2.70 19.97 -12.43
C ILE A 806 3.95 19.12 -12.71
N HIS A 807 4.11 18.01 -11.99
CA HIS A 807 5.28 17.13 -12.06
C HIS A 807 5.04 15.85 -12.87
N LEU A 808 4.09 15.85 -13.81
CA LEU A 808 3.78 14.71 -14.69
C LEU A 808 5.04 14.03 -15.26
N TRP A 809 6.00 14.83 -15.70
CA TRP A 809 7.26 14.35 -16.26
C TRP A 809 8.34 13.99 -15.24
N SER A 810 8.19 14.40 -13.98
CA SER A 810 9.07 13.93 -12.90
C SER A 810 8.70 12.50 -12.50
N PHE A 811 7.41 12.13 -12.52
CA PHE A 811 6.91 10.78 -12.19
C PHE A 811 7.06 9.75 -13.33
N ARG A 812 8.15 9.79 -14.09
CA ARG A 812 8.41 8.83 -15.17
C ARG A 812 8.92 7.50 -14.62
N SER A 813 8.59 6.43 -15.32
CA SER A 813 9.15 5.11 -14.98
C SER A 813 10.67 5.12 -15.16
N PRO A 814 11.44 4.55 -14.21
CA PRO A 814 12.84 4.23 -14.43
C PRO A 814 12.98 3.18 -15.54
N ASP A 815 14.21 2.96 -15.98
CA ASP A 815 14.51 1.97 -17.00
C ASP A 815 14.16 0.56 -16.53
N PRO A 816 13.59 -0.29 -17.42
CA PRO A 816 13.25 -1.65 -17.04
C PRO A 816 14.51 -2.40 -16.61
N ALA A 817 14.41 -3.07 -15.46
CA ALA A 817 15.45 -3.96 -14.99
C ALA A 817 15.47 -5.23 -15.86
N PRO A 818 16.65 -5.79 -16.17
CA PRO A 818 16.74 -7.03 -16.92
C PRO A 818 16.18 -8.19 -16.08
N ALA A 819 15.54 -9.15 -16.74
CA ALA A 819 15.12 -10.41 -16.13
C ALA A 819 16.35 -11.31 -15.93
N VAL A 820 17.13 -11.05 -14.88
CA VAL A 820 18.31 -11.86 -14.53
C VAL A 820 18.02 -12.62 -13.25
N ARG A 821 18.40 -13.90 -13.21
CA ARG A 821 18.39 -14.70 -11.98
C ARG A 821 19.62 -14.29 -11.16
N PRO A 822 19.45 -13.63 -10.01
CA PRO A 822 20.58 -13.04 -9.30
C PRO A 822 21.46 -14.11 -8.65
N ALA A 823 22.78 -13.90 -8.70
CA ALA A 823 23.77 -14.77 -8.07
C ALA A 823 24.19 -14.19 -6.72
N LEU A 824 23.33 -14.32 -5.70
CA LEU A 824 23.48 -13.70 -4.36
C LEU A 824 24.34 -14.49 -3.37
N LEU A 825 25.09 -15.50 -3.82
CA LEU A 825 26.03 -16.22 -2.95
C LEU A 825 27.41 -16.28 -3.62
N PRO A 826 28.51 -16.28 -2.85
CA PRO A 826 29.84 -16.43 -3.41
C PRO A 826 29.94 -17.61 -4.40
N SER A 827 30.47 -17.35 -5.59
CA SER A 827 30.57 -18.30 -6.70
C SER A 827 31.38 -19.54 -6.34
N SER A 828 30.92 -20.72 -6.78
CA SER A 828 31.70 -21.96 -6.71
C SER A 828 32.78 -22.06 -7.78
N LEU A 829 32.67 -21.28 -8.87
CA LEU A 829 33.70 -21.16 -9.90
C LEU A 829 34.78 -20.16 -9.45
N PRO A 830 36.07 -20.40 -9.78
CA PRO A 830 37.16 -19.46 -9.51
C PRO A 830 36.88 -18.10 -10.16
N THR A 831 37.04 -17.04 -9.38
CA THR A 831 36.99 -15.64 -9.83
C THR A 831 38.41 -15.08 -9.79
N ARG A 832 38.60 -13.78 -9.56
CA ARG A 832 39.91 -13.29 -9.10
C ARG A 832 40.32 -13.85 -7.74
N LEU A 833 39.39 -14.45 -6.99
CA LEU A 833 39.65 -15.28 -5.82
C LEU A 833 39.78 -16.77 -6.22
N PRO A 834 40.52 -17.59 -5.44
CA PRO A 834 40.59 -19.03 -5.69
C PRO A 834 39.22 -19.70 -5.51
N ALA A 835 39.10 -20.96 -5.93
CA ALA A 835 37.91 -21.75 -5.65
C ALA A 835 37.65 -21.83 -4.13
N PRO A 836 36.45 -21.47 -3.65
CA PRO A 836 36.17 -21.50 -2.22
C PRO A 836 35.87 -22.91 -1.70
N GLN A 837 36.13 -23.12 -0.41
CA GLN A 837 35.57 -24.23 0.36
C GLN A 837 34.25 -23.77 0.98
N ILE A 838 33.16 -24.48 0.70
CA ILE A 838 31.82 -24.10 1.18
C ILE A 838 31.32 -25.14 2.17
N GLU A 839 30.85 -24.67 3.32
CA GLU A 839 30.20 -25.48 4.34
C GLU A 839 28.85 -24.87 4.70
N GLU A 840 27.79 -25.69 4.71
CA GLU A 840 26.46 -25.30 5.20
C GLU A 840 26.18 -26.00 6.52
N ILE A 841 25.74 -25.24 7.52
CA ILE A 841 25.39 -25.75 8.84
C ILE A 841 23.89 -25.57 9.03
N GLU A 842 23.19 -26.67 9.29
CA GLU A 842 21.79 -26.65 9.66
C GLU A 842 21.66 -26.14 11.10
N LEU A 843 20.92 -25.04 11.26
CA LEU A 843 20.74 -24.41 12.57
C LEU A 843 19.53 -24.98 13.28
N GLU A 844 18.43 -25.16 12.54
CA GLU A 844 17.11 -25.52 13.03
C GLU A 844 16.31 -26.27 11.94
N PRO A 845 15.29 -27.07 12.33
CA PRO A 845 14.38 -27.69 11.38
C PRO A 845 13.69 -26.66 10.47
N PRO A 846 13.23 -27.05 9.26
CA PRO A 846 12.60 -26.12 8.32
C PRO A 846 11.43 -25.33 8.93
N ARG A 847 11.50 -24.00 8.82
CA ARG A 847 10.45 -23.08 9.27
C ARG A 847 9.59 -22.67 8.08
N GLN A 848 8.27 -22.86 8.18
CA GLN A 848 7.33 -22.65 7.06
C GLN A 848 7.74 -23.41 5.78
N GLY A 849 8.31 -24.61 5.93
CA GLY A 849 8.79 -25.43 4.79
C GLY A 849 10.12 -24.97 4.17
N VAL A 850 10.75 -23.92 4.70
CA VAL A 850 12.03 -23.38 4.23
C VAL A 850 13.15 -23.83 5.16
N ALA A 851 14.24 -24.36 4.62
CA ALA A 851 15.41 -24.77 5.40
C ALA A 851 16.11 -23.56 6.06
N VAL A 852 16.48 -23.68 7.34
CA VAL A 852 17.18 -22.64 8.11
C VAL A 852 18.63 -23.06 8.32
N ARG A 853 19.52 -22.47 7.53
CA ARG A 853 20.95 -22.81 7.51
C ARG A 853 21.79 -21.54 7.56
N LEU A 854 23.03 -21.66 8.02
CA LEU A 854 24.09 -20.69 7.72
C LEU A 854 25.08 -21.29 6.74
N ARG A 855 25.71 -20.46 5.92
CA ARG A 855 26.72 -20.85 4.95
C ARG A 855 28.05 -20.14 5.24
N LEU A 856 29.11 -20.92 5.33
CA LEU A 856 30.49 -20.47 5.46
C LEU A 856 31.20 -20.67 4.13
N THR A 857 31.74 -19.60 3.56
CA THR A 857 32.57 -19.66 2.35
C THR A 857 34.00 -19.27 2.70
N ARG A 858 34.94 -20.21 2.58
CA ARG A 858 36.36 -20.01 2.92
C ARG A 858 37.23 -19.91 1.67
N TYR A 859 38.09 -18.91 1.65
CA TYR A 859 39.20 -18.78 0.70
C TYR A 859 40.50 -19.09 1.44
N ALA A 860 40.88 -20.38 1.41
CA ALA A 860 41.87 -20.94 2.31
C ALA A 860 43.29 -20.39 2.10
N ARG A 861 43.93 -19.97 3.20
CA ARG A 861 45.37 -19.69 3.28
C ARG A 861 45.99 -20.50 4.44
N PRO A 862 46.87 -21.48 4.19
CA PRO A 862 47.37 -22.40 5.23
C PRO A 862 48.04 -21.73 6.44
N GLU A 863 48.74 -20.60 6.24
CA GLU A 863 49.42 -19.85 7.30
C GLU A 863 48.72 -18.52 7.64
N GLY A 864 47.55 -18.27 7.03
CA GLY A 864 46.82 -17.03 7.20
C GLY A 864 46.02 -17.00 8.50
N ARG A 865 46.04 -15.85 9.18
CA ARG A 865 45.12 -15.61 10.31
C ARG A 865 43.68 -15.56 9.80
N PRO A 866 42.72 -16.25 10.45
CA PRO A 866 41.34 -16.29 10.00
C PRO A 866 40.62 -14.95 10.22
N VAL A 867 40.01 -14.43 9.16
CA VAL A 867 39.18 -13.22 9.20
C VAL A 867 37.76 -13.54 8.75
N ALA A 868 36.78 -13.33 9.63
CA ALA A 868 35.36 -13.52 9.34
C ALA A 868 34.70 -12.22 8.86
N LEU A 869 34.02 -12.26 7.71
CA LEU A 869 33.32 -11.14 7.10
C LEU A 869 31.80 -11.32 7.26
N ILE A 870 31.17 -10.42 8.01
CA ILE A 870 29.73 -10.41 8.30
C ILE A 870 29.07 -9.21 7.60
N HIS A 871 28.24 -9.47 6.61
CA HIS A 871 27.56 -8.44 5.82
C HIS A 871 26.32 -7.85 6.53
N GLY A 872 25.81 -6.76 5.97
CA GLY A 872 24.58 -6.12 6.42
C GLY A 872 23.31 -6.87 5.99
N TYR A 873 22.17 -6.51 6.57
CA TYR A 873 20.88 -7.05 6.17
C TYR A 873 20.53 -6.63 4.73
N SER A 874 19.83 -7.48 3.97
CA SER A 874 19.56 -7.36 2.52
C SER A 874 20.76 -7.42 1.57
N ALA A 875 21.98 -7.46 2.10
CA ALA A 875 23.17 -7.84 1.36
C ALA A 875 23.43 -9.36 1.49
N SER A 876 24.45 -9.82 0.79
CA SER A 876 24.97 -11.19 0.85
C SER A 876 26.49 -11.22 0.76
N GLY A 877 27.09 -12.41 0.93
CA GLY A 877 28.54 -12.62 0.85
C GLY A 877 29.20 -12.15 -0.45
N THR A 878 28.43 -11.98 -1.54
CA THR A 878 28.92 -11.44 -2.82
C THR A 878 29.39 -9.99 -2.72
N THR A 879 28.88 -9.23 -1.75
CA THR A 879 29.32 -7.84 -1.51
C THR A 879 30.82 -7.77 -1.16
N TYR A 880 31.40 -8.89 -0.70
CA TYR A 880 32.83 -8.98 -0.42
C TYR A 880 33.66 -9.67 -1.51
N THR A 881 33.02 -10.36 -2.47
CA THR A 881 33.71 -11.31 -3.37
C THR A 881 33.45 -11.08 -4.86
N HIS A 882 32.46 -10.27 -5.23
CA HIS A 882 31.98 -10.18 -6.61
C HIS A 882 32.95 -9.47 -7.58
N ASP A 883 33.17 -10.03 -8.77
CA ASP A 883 34.15 -9.52 -9.75
C ASP A 883 33.78 -8.22 -10.48
N ALA A 884 32.53 -7.80 -10.34
CA ALA A 884 32.10 -6.48 -10.78
C ALA A 884 32.63 -5.35 -9.88
N LEU A 885 33.12 -5.66 -8.67
CA LEU A 885 33.79 -4.71 -7.79
C LEU A 885 35.20 -4.46 -8.32
N PRO A 886 35.72 -3.22 -8.31
CA PRO A 886 37.08 -2.93 -8.76
C PRO A 886 38.11 -3.79 -8.04
N LYS A 887 38.04 -3.84 -6.71
CA LYS A 887 38.72 -4.85 -5.89
C LYS A 887 37.79 -5.24 -4.73
N PRO A 888 37.37 -6.51 -4.60
CA PRO A 888 36.59 -6.98 -3.47
C PRO A 888 37.42 -7.01 -2.18
N LEU A 889 36.80 -6.76 -1.01
CA LEU A 889 37.50 -6.82 0.29
C LEU A 889 38.10 -8.21 0.56
N ALA A 890 37.41 -9.28 0.19
CA ALA A 890 37.92 -10.64 0.38
C ALA A 890 39.20 -10.87 -0.45
N LEU A 891 39.26 -10.33 -1.68
CA LEU A 891 40.47 -10.42 -2.51
C LEU A 891 41.64 -9.64 -1.90
N HIS A 892 41.38 -8.42 -1.42
CA HIS A 892 42.40 -7.61 -0.75
C HIS A 892 43.01 -8.31 0.46
N LEU A 893 42.18 -8.88 1.34
CA LEU A 893 42.66 -9.60 2.53
C LEU A 893 43.39 -10.90 2.17
N TYR A 894 42.91 -11.62 1.16
CA TYR A 894 43.55 -12.86 0.68
C TYR A 894 44.93 -12.61 0.06
N GLU A 895 45.11 -11.50 -0.66
CA GLU A 895 46.40 -11.04 -1.19
C GLU A 895 47.36 -10.58 -0.07
N ARG A 896 46.83 -10.06 1.04
CA ARG A 896 47.58 -9.75 2.27
C ARG A 896 47.88 -10.97 3.15
N GLY A 897 47.53 -12.18 2.70
CA GLY A 897 47.88 -13.43 3.37
C GLY A 897 46.89 -13.89 4.43
N HIS A 898 45.70 -13.29 4.54
CA HIS A 898 44.67 -13.75 5.48
C HIS A 898 43.90 -14.99 4.98
N ASP A 899 43.44 -15.82 5.91
CA ASP A 899 42.47 -16.90 5.64
C ASP A 899 41.06 -16.31 5.73
N VAL A 900 40.41 -16.10 4.58
CA VAL A 900 39.18 -15.27 4.51
C VAL A 900 37.93 -16.13 4.57
N TRP A 901 37.04 -15.80 5.51
CA TRP A 901 35.76 -16.48 5.74
C TRP A 901 34.59 -15.52 5.53
N VAL A 902 33.69 -15.82 4.59
CA VAL A 902 32.47 -15.05 4.34
C VAL A 902 31.28 -15.77 4.95
N LEU A 903 30.54 -15.08 5.82
CA LEU A 903 29.41 -15.64 6.58
C LEU A 903 28.09 -15.17 5.97
N ASP A 904 27.35 -16.08 5.37
CA ASP A 904 25.97 -15.90 4.96
C ASP A 904 25.04 -16.50 6.02
N LEU A 905 24.59 -15.66 6.96
CA LEU A 905 23.71 -16.04 8.10
C LEU A 905 22.27 -16.32 7.64
N ARG A 906 21.37 -16.76 8.55
CA ARG A 906 19.95 -17.02 8.22
C ARG A 906 19.22 -15.82 7.59
N THR A 907 19.72 -14.61 7.85
CA THR A 907 19.21 -13.33 7.36
C THR A 907 19.88 -12.84 6.07
N SER A 908 20.83 -13.60 5.49
CA SER A 908 21.50 -13.22 4.24
C SER A 908 20.56 -13.31 3.06
N ALA A 909 20.59 -12.31 2.18
CA ALA A 909 19.68 -12.23 1.03
C ALA A 909 19.85 -13.39 0.02
N GLY A 910 21.00 -14.08 0.06
CA GLY A 910 21.26 -15.28 -0.73
C GLY A 910 20.66 -16.57 -0.13
N MET A 911 20.28 -16.55 1.15
CA MET A 911 19.76 -17.73 1.84
C MET A 911 18.24 -17.90 1.64
N PRO A 912 17.73 -19.13 1.52
CA PRO A 912 16.28 -19.38 1.40
C PRO A 912 15.45 -18.77 2.54
N SER A 913 16.03 -18.71 3.74
CA SER A 913 15.39 -18.17 4.95
C SER A 913 15.31 -16.64 5.02
N ALA A 914 15.90 -15.90 4.07
CA ALA A 914 15.98 -14.43 4.10
C ALA A 914 14.61 -13.70 4.17
N ARG A 915 13.57 -14.34 3.64
CA ARG A 915 12.21 -13.78 3.56
C ARG A 915 11.34 -14.13 4.76
N LEU A 916 11.83 -14.99 5.66
CA LEU A 916 11.10 -15.32 6.88
C LEU A 916 11.24 -14.17 7.91
N PRO A 917 10.22 -13.97 8.77
CA PRO A 917 10.31 -12.97 9.83
C PRO A 917 11.28 -13.46 10.92
N TRP A 918 12.42 -12.79 11.00
CA TRP A 918 13.45 -13.00 12.03
C TRP A 918 13.58 -11.77 12.92
N HIS A 919 13.94 -11.97 14.18
CA HIS A 919 14.52 -10.91 14.99
C HIS A 919 16.04 -10.89 14.79
N PHE A 920 16.68 -9.71 14.86
CA PHE A 920 18.14 -9.65 14.67
C PHE A 920 18.91 -10.44 15.75
N GLU A 921 18.34 -10.57 16.95
CA GLU A 921 18.86 -11.42 18.02
C GLU A 921 18.86 -12.92 17.69
N ASP A 922 18.03 -13.39 16.75
CA ASP A 922 18.03 -14.79 16.32
C ASP A 922 19.35 -15.14 15.65
N ALA A 923 19.76 -14.35 14.66
CA ALA A 923 21.05 -14.51 14.01
C ALA A 923 22.23 -14.14 14.92
N ALA A 924 22.08 -13.10 15.76
CA ALA A 924 23.15 -12.65 16.65
C ALA A 924 23.52 -13.69 17.71
N LEU A 925 22.53 -14.30 18.36
CA LEU A 925 22.76 -15.17 19.52
C LEU A 925 22.82 -16.67 19.14
N ALA A 926 22.47 -17.04 17.91
CA ALA A 926 22.59 -18.42 17.42
C ALA A 926 23.65 -18.58 16.32
N ASP A 927 23.55 -17.82 15.23
CA ASP A 927 24.36 -18.08 14.03
C ASP A 927 25.82 -17.65 14.22
N ILE A 928 26.05 -16.44 14.74
CA ILE A 928 27.41 -15.88 14.91
C ILE A 928 28.27 -16.74 15.84
N PRO A 929 27.81 -17.14 17.06
CA PRO A 929 28.57 -18.03 17.94
C PRO A 929 28.99 -19.34 17.27
N VAL A 930 28.05 -19.99 16.57
CA VAL A 930 28.30 -21.27 15.88
C VAL A 930 29.31 -21.09 14.74
N ALA A 931 29.17 -20.03 13.94
CA ALA A 931 30.09 -19.74 12.85
C ALA A 931 31.53 -19.55 13.35
N ILE A 932 31.73 -18.73 14.39
CA ILE A 932 33.07 -18.48 14.95
C ILE A 932 33.66 -19.76 15.59
N ALA A 933 32.84 -20.53 16.33
CA ALA A 933 33.27 -21.80 16.89
C ALA A 933 33.72 -22.79 15.81
N ARG A 934 32.99 -22.85 14.68
CA ARG A 934 33.32 -23.72 13.54
C ARG A 934 34.61 -23.30 12.84
N ILE A 935 34.81 -21.99 12.62
CA ILE A 935 36.04 -21.46 12.02
C ILE A 935 37.24 -21.83 12.89
N ARG A 936 37.16 -21.68 14.21
CA ARG A 936 38.23 -22.08 15.14
C ARG A 936 38.50 -23.58 15.10
N ALA A 937 37.46 -24.41 15.05
CA ALA A 937 37.62 -25.86 14.95
C ALA A 937 38.38 -26.28 13.67
N ILE A 938 38.13 -25.61 12.54
CA ILE A 938 38.76 -25.94 11.25
C ILE A 938 40.18 -25.39 11.15
N THR A 939 40.37 -24.13 11.53
CA THR A 939 41.65 -23.41 11.39
C THR A 939 42.63 -23.71 12.52
N ARG A 940 42.12 -24.21 13.66
CA ARG A 940 42.86 -24.39 14.93
C ARG A 940 43.47 -23.08 15.45
N ALA A 941 43.03 -21.93 14.94
CA ALA A 941 43.49 -20.63 15.41
C ALA A 941 42.92 -20.32 16.80
N PRO A 942 43.70 -19.67 17.69
CA PRO A 942 43.22 -19.30 19.01
C PRO A 942 42.07 -18.30 18.94
N THR A 943 42.14 -17.33 18.02
CA THR A 943 41.15 -16.29 17.80
C THR A 943 40.83 -16.10 16.31
N VAL A 944 39.68 -15.50 16.04
CA VAL A 944 39.21 -15.10 14.70
C VAL A 944 39.04 -13.59 14.69
N ASP A 945 39.68 -12.90 13.75
CA ASP A 945 39.47 -11.47 13.55
C ASP A 945 38.16 -11.26 12.78
N VAL A 946 37.39 -10.21 13.09
CA VAL A 946 36.03 -10.04 12.54
C VAL A 946 35.86 -8.67 11.89
N PHE A 947 35.40 -8.66 10.65
CA PHE A 947 34.86 -7.48 9.98
C PHE A 947 33.34 -7.58 9.91
N ALA A 948 32.62 -6.61 10.48
CA ALA A 948 31.17 -6.58 10.48
C ALA A 948 30.63 -5.26 9.93
N HIS A 949 29.69 -5.33 8.99
CA HIS A 949 29.11 -4.17 8.31
C HIS A 949 27.62 -3.98 8.61
N CYS A 950 27.19 -2.74 8.84
CA CYS A 950 25.79 -2.34 9.02
C CYS A 950 25.07 -3.19 10.09
N ILE A 951 23.97 -3.89 9.75
CA ILE A 951 23.26 -4.75 10.71
C ILE A 951 24.13 -5.93 11.18
N GLY A 952 25.09 -6.39 10.37
CA GLY A 952 26.10 -7.34 10.81
C GLY A 952 26.88 -6.83 12.03
N ALA A 953 27.22 -5.54 12.06
CA ALA A 953 27.87 -4.91 13.21
C ALA A 953 26.95 -4.85 14.44
N VAL A 954 25.65 -4.61 14.23
CA VAL A 954 24.63 -4.62 15.31
C VAL A 954 24.46 -6.03 15.88
N MET A 955 24.37 -7.05 15.03
CA MET A 955 24.25 -8.44 15.45
C MET A 955 25.50 -8.92 16.20
N LEU A 956 26.70 -8.61 15.69
CA LEU A 956 27.95 -8.90 16.40
C LEU A 956 28.01 -8.20 17.77
N SER A 957 27.64 -6.92 17.83
CA SER A 957 27.61 -6.16 19.08
C SER A 957 26.63 -6.77 20.09
N THR A 958 25.46 -7.19 19.61
CA THR A 958 24.44 -7.87 20.43
C THR A 958 24.97 -9.19 20.97
N ALA A 959 25.66 -9.98 20.15
CA ALA A 959 26.26 -11.25 20.56
C ALA A 959 27.34 -11.08 21.63
N LEU A 960 28.20 -10.05 21.48
CA LEU A 960 29.28 -9.76 22.43
C LEU A 960 28.78 -9.25 23.78
N LEU A 961 27.79 -8.35 23.77
CA LEU A 961 27.30 -7.68 24.98
C LEU A 961 26.30 -8.52 25.78
N THR A 962 25.58 -9.44 25.13
CA THR A 962 24.58 -10.30 25.79
C THR A 962 25.25 -11.35 26.68
N HIS A 963 24.67 -11.63 27.85
CA HIS A 963 25.12 -12.74 28.70
C HIS A 963 24.46 -14.05 28.29
N HIS A 964 25.18 -15.17 28.33
CA HIS A 964 24.61 -16.49 28.02
C HIS A 964 23.48 -16.90 28.99
N THR A 965 23.45 -16.37 30.23
CA THR A 965 22.33 -16.59 31.16
C THR A 965 21.15 -15.64 30.95
N ASP A 966 21.28 -14.62 30.10
CA ASP A 966 20.23 -13.64 29.81
C ASP A 966 19.37 -14.02 28.60
N LEU A 967 19.65 -15.16 27.97
CA LEU A 967 18.96 -15.62 26.76
C LEU A 967 17.43 -15.69 26.93
N TRP A 968 16.95 -16.03 28.13
CA TRP A 968 15.51 -16.07 28.45
C TRP A 968 14.80 -14.72 28.27
N LYS A 969 15.52 -13.58 28.32
CA LYS A 969 14.93 -12.25 28.13
C LYS A 969 14.43 -12.07 26.70
N PHE A 970 15.12 -12.65 25.73
CA PHE A 970 14.79 -12.57 24.30
C PHE A 970 13.67 -13.54 23.90
N ASP A 971 13.42 -14.54 24.73
CA ASP A 971 12.38 -15.55 24.55
C ASP A 971 10.97 -15.09 24.96
N LEU A 972 10.85 -13.95 25.66
CA LEU A 972 9.59 -13.39 26.16
C LEU A 972 8.79 -12.62 25.11
N VAL A 973 9.40 -12.32 23.96
CA VAL A 973 8.85 -11.43 22.94
C VAL A 973 8.73 -12.22 21.65
N ASP A 974 7.76 -13.12 21.60
CA ASP A 974 7.26 -13.64 20.33
C ASP A 974 5.92 -12.94 20.05
N PRO A 975 5.91 -11.81 19.31
CA PRO A 975 4.66 -11.16 18.95
C PRO A 975 3.80 -12.03 18.01
N GLY A 976 4.32 -13.16 17.52
CA GLY A 976 3.66 -14.10 16.61
C GLY A 976 3.39 -15.51 17.15
N GLY A 977 3.91 -15.86 18.33
CA GLY A 977 3.57 -17.02 19.18
C GLY A 977 3.65 -18.45 18.63
N GLU A 978 4.13 -18.72 17.41
CA GLU A 978 3.79 -19.98 16.71
C GLU A 978 4.92 -20.60 15.85
N GLY A 979 6.18 -20.58 16.32
CA GLY A 979 7.28 -21.33 15.70
C GLY A 979 8.22 -21.98 16.73
N PRO A 980 9.02 -23.00 16.36
CA PRO A 980 10.13 -23.45 17.21
C PRO A 980 11.02 -22.25 17.50
N ARG A 981 11.36 -22.03 18.78
CA ARG A 981 12.32 -20.98 19.15
C ARG A 981 13.67 -21.29 18.53
N ALA A 982 14.39 -20.23 18.17
CA ALA A 982 15.72 -20.38 17.63
C ALA A 982 16.60 -21.19 18.60
N LYS A 983 17.27 -22.24 18.11
CA LYS A 983 18.16 -23.03 18.96
C LYS A 983 19.29 -22.12 19.44
N ARG A 984 19.35 -21.88 20.75
CA ARG A 984 20.40 -21.07 21.36
C ARG A 984 21.60 -21.96 21.69
N TYR A 985 22.79 -21.44 21.47
CA TYR A 985 24.07 -22.14 21.63
C TYR A 985 24.85 -21.50 22.79
N PRO A 986 24.45 -21.76 24.06
CA PRO A 986 24.96 -21.02 25.22
C PRO A 986 26.47 -21.24 25.45
N GLY A 987 26.98 -22.45 25.17
CA GLY A 987 28.41 -22.74 25.31
C GLY A 987 29.27 -21.98 24.30
N GLU A 988 28.84 -21.96 23.04
CA GLU A 988 29.47 -21.22 21.96
C GLU A 988 29.39 -19.71 22.21
N LEU A 989 28.26 -19.21 22.71
CA LEU A 989 28.08 -17.80 23.06
C LEU A 989 28.97 -17.39 24.24
N GLN A 990 29.12 -18.25 25.25
CA GLN A 990 30.06 -18.04 26.36
C GLN A 990 31.51 -17.99 25.86
N ALA A 991 31.88 -18.90 24.96
CA ALA A 991 33.24 -18.97 24.39
C ALA A 991 33.54 -17.86 23.37
N LEU A 992 32.51 -17.20 22.80
CA LEU A 992 32.64 -16.23 21.72
C LEU A 992 33.63 -15.10 22.05
N ARG A 993 33.61 -14.58 23.28
CA ARG A 993 34.45 -13.44 23.69
C ARG A 993 35.94 -13.76 23.60
N GLY A 994 36.36 -14.90 24.13
CA GLY A 994 37.74 -15.36 24.05
C GLY A 994 38.14 -15.90 22.67
N SER A 995 37.16 -16.04 21.77
CA SER A 995 37.34 -16.54 20.41
C SER A 995 37.53 -15.43 19.39
N ILE A 996 37.23 -14.17 19.73
CA ILE A 996 37.36 -13.01 18.83
C ILE A 996 38.69 -12.30 19.12
N GLY A 997 39.44 -12.02 18.06
CA GLY A 997 40.64 -11.20 18.08
C GLY A 997 40.30 -9.73 17.91
N ARG A 998 40.73 -9.14 16.80
CA ARG A 998 40.45 -7.75 16.43
C ARG A 998 39.08 -7.62 15.77
N VAL A 999 38.42 -6.49 16.02
CA VAL A 999 37.10 -6.17 15.47
C VAL A 999 37.16 -4.94 14.59
N VAL A 1000 36.62 -5.05 13.38
CA VAL A 1000 36.39 -3.92 12.47
C VAL A 1000 34.90 -3.73 12.29
N LEU A 1001 34.38 -2.58 12.73
CA LEU A 1001 32.99 -2.19 12.56
C LEU A 1001 32.85 -1.17 11.42
N SER A 1002 32.00 -1.45 10.45
CA SER A 1002 31.72 -0.56 9.33
C SER A 1002 30.30 0.02 9.39
N GLN A 1003 30.22 1.35 9.36
CA GLN A 1003 29.01 2.19 9.34
C GLN A 1003 28.06 2.15 10.55
N LYS A 1004 28.06 1.08 11.36
CA LYS A 1004 27.22 0.96 12.56
C LYS A 1004 28.05 0.45 13.74
N ALA A 1005 27.64 0.84 14.94
CA ALA A 1005 28.28 0.51 16.21
C ALA A 1005 27.19 0.26 17.28
N PRO A 1006 27.54 -0.16 18.52
CA PRO A 1006 26.57 -0.32 19.61
C PRO A 1006 25.75 0.95 19.90
N ALA A 1007 26.40 2.12 19.93
CA ALA A 1007 25.72 3.42 19.89
C ALA A 1007 25.45 3.82 18.45
N LEU A 1008 24.25 4.35 18.16
CA LEU A 1008 23.80 4.65 16.80
C LEU A 1008 23.09 5.99 16.74
N VAL A 1009 23.44 6.83 15.77
CA VAL A 1009 22.65 8.01 15.41
C VAL A 1009 22.18 7.82 13.97
N TYR A 1010 20.88 7.82 13.73
CA TYR A 1010 20.33 7.69 12.38
C TYR A 1010 20.27 9.04 11.65
N SER A 1011 20.42 9.03 10.33
CA SER A 1011 20.30 10.22 9.48
C SER A 1011 18.88 10.82 9.49
N ASP A 1012 18.74 12.11 9.15
CA ASP A 1012 17.43 12.78 9.02
C ASP A 1012 16.47 12.01 8.11
N ALA A 1013 17.02 11.55 6.98
CA ALA A 1013 16.27 10.92 5.91
C ALA A 1013 15.77 9.52 6.30
N ASN A 1014 16.43 8.83 7.25
CA ASN A 1014 16.01 7.50 7.68
C ASN A 1014 15.01 7.54 8.85
N VAL A 1015 15.11 8.53 9.75
CA VAL A 1015 14.17 8.65 10.88
C VAL A 1015 12.75 8.94 10.38
N LEU A 1016 12.59 9.87 9.43
CA LEU A 1016 11.28 10.18 8.85
C LEU A 1016 10.67 8.97 8.11
N ARG A 1017 11.49 8.25 7.32
CA ARG A 1017 11.08 7.03 6.63
C ARG A 1017 10.66 5.92 7.58
N ALA A 1018 11.36 5.73 8.69
CA ALA A 1018 11.01 4.75 9.71
C ALA A 1018 9.59 4.98 10.28
N TYR A 1019 9.19 6.24 10.50
CA TYR A 1019 7.82 6.58 10.92
C TYR A 1019 6.78 6.33 9.82
N PHE A 1020 7.06 6.74 8.58
CA PHE A 1020 6.16 6.49 7.44
C PHE A 1020 5.99 5.00 7.15
N MET A 1021 7.08 4.23 7.16
CA MET A 1021 7.06 2.79 6.94
C MET A 1021 6.23 2.06 8.00
N ARG A 1022 6.25 2.50 9.26
CA ARG A 1022 5.38 1.95 10.31
C ARG A 1022 3.90 2.13 10.00
N ALA A 1023 3.52 3.31 9.49
CA ALA A 1023 2.13 3.61 9.13
C ALA A 1023 1.70 2.88 7.84
N LEU A 1024 2.56 2.84 6.82
CA LEU A 1024 2.30 2.20 5.53
C LEU A 1024 2.32 0.66 5.58
N ARG A 1025 3.08 0.07 6.51
CA ARG A 1025 3.19 -1.39 6.74
C ARG A 1025 1.83 -2.04 6.98
N GLN A 1026 0.90 -1.34 7.64
CA GLN A 1026 -0.40 -1.92 8.01
C GLN A 1026 -1.45 -1.83 6.89
N VAL A 1027 -1.21 -1.02 5.85
CA VAL A 1027 -2.28 -0.61 4.92
C VAL A 1027 -1.92 -0.86 3.46
N ILE A 1028 -0.66 -0.72 3.03
CA ILE A 1028 -0.32 -0.62 1.59
C ILE A 1028 0.74 -1.64 1.13
N LEU A 1029 1.79 -1.88 1.90
CA LEU A 1029 2.97 -2.64 1.44
C LEU A 1029 2.82 -4.18 1.62
N PRO A 1030 3.24 -4.99 0.63
CA PRO A 1030 3.31 -6.45 0.78
C PRO A 1030 4.38 -6.86 1.79
N GLU A 1031 4.20 -8.03 2.44
CA GLU A 1031 5.15 -8.56 3.44
C GLU A 1031 6.55 -8.85 2.85
N ASP A 1032 6.60 -9.29 1.59
CA ASP A 1032 7.83 -9.56 0.83
C ASP A 1032 8.22 -8.34 -0.02
N TYR A 1033 9.25 -7.59 0.39
CA TYR A 1033 9.76 -6.46 -0.38
C TYR A 1033 10.90 -6.89 -1.30
N GLN A 1034 10.73 -6.70 -2.61
CA GLN A 1034 11.73 -7.02 -3.63
C GLN A 1034 12.26 -5.74 -4.30
N PHE A 1035 13.59 -5.66 -4.39
CA PHE A 1035 14.28 -4.57 -5.09
C PHE A 1035 14.21 -4.71 -6.61
N ASN A 1036 14.20 -5.95 -7.12
CA ASN A 1036 13.99 -6.21 -8.53
C ASN A 1036 12.60 -6.82 -8.73
N VAL A 1037 11.76 -6.16 -9.52
CA VAL A 1037 10.49 -6.73 -9.98
C VAL A 1037 10.51 -6.68 -11.52
N PRO A 1038 10.46 -7.82 -12.21
CA PRO A 1038 10.38 -7.85 -13.67
C PRO A 1038 9.15 -7.08 -14.17
N ALA A 1039 9.27 -6.34 -15.26
CA ALA A 1039 8.19 -5.51 -15.81
C ALA A 1039 6.87 -6.29 -16.02
N GLN A 1040 6.98 -7.54 -16.48
CA GLN A 1040 5.86 -8.46 -16.72
C GLN A 1040 5.06 -8.82 -15.45
N THR A 1041 5.66 -8.63 -14.27
CA THR A 1041 5.07 -9.00 -12.97
C THR A 1041 4.72 -7.78 -12.11
N LYS A 1042 4.99 -6.56 -12.59
CA LYS A 1042 4.90 -5.33 -11.79
C LYS A 1042 3.45 -4.90 -11.49
N GLY A 1043 2.48 -5.27 -12.33
CA GLY A 1043 1.12 -4.75 -12.27
C GLY A 1043 1.05 -3.21 -12.24
N VAL A 1044 -0.15 -2.65 -12.10
CA VAL A 1044 -0.33 -1.19 -12.02
C VAL A 1044 0.31 -0.61 -10.75
N GLY A 1045 0.11 -1.28 -9.60
CA GLY A 1045 0.60 -0.82 -8.30
C GLY A 1045 2.13 -0.75 -8.21
N GLY A 1046 2.83 -1.78 -8.68
CA GLY A 1046 4.30 -1.81 -8.68
C GLY A 1046 4.92 -0.77 -9.62
N GLY A 1047 4.30 -0.53 -10.78
CA GLY A 1047 4.71 0.53 -11.71
C GLY A 1047 4.50 1.94 -11.15
N LEU A 1048 3.37 2.18 -10.46
CA LEU A 1048 3.12 3.46 -9.80
C LEU A 1048 4.13 3.72 -8.67
N MET A 1049 4.45 2.69 -7.88
CA MET A 1049 5.47 2.79 -6.84
C MET A 1049 6.82 3.20 -7.42
N ASP A 1050 7.29 2.56 -8.50
CA ASP A 1050 8.57 2.90 -9.14
C ASP A 1050 8.61 4.37 -9.61
N ARG A 1051 7.50 4.88 -10.13
CA ARG A 1051 7.38 6.28 -10.58
C ARG A 1051 7.47 7.26 -9.42
N VAL A 1052 6.84 6.95 -8.29
CA VAL A 1052 6.96 7.75 -7.07
C VAL A 1052 8.39 7.70 -6.54
N LEU A 1053 9.00 6.52 -6.46
CA LEU A 1053 10.37 6.35 -5.97
C LEU A 1053 11.42 7.02 -6.86
N ALA A 1054 11.18 7.09 -8.18
CA ALA A 1054 12.02 7.82 -9.12
C ALA A 1054 12.08 9.33 -8.84
N THR A 1055 11.11 9.87 -8.10
CA THR A 1055 11.12 11.27 -7.70
C THR A 1055 11.87 11.53 -6.40
N MET A 1056 12.56 10.56 -5.78
CA MET A 1056 13.34 10.84 -4.55
C MET A 1056 14.37 11.96 -4.76
N PRO A 1057 14.67 12.78 -3.72
CA PRO A 1057 15.47 14.00 -3.85
C PRO A 1057 16.98 13.73 -3.98
N TYR A 1058 17.39 13.17 -5.12
CA TYR A 1058 18.79 12.92 -5.44
C TYR A 1058 19.55 14.18 -5.87
N PRO A 1059 20.88 14.26 -5.65
CA PRO A 1059 21.71 15.34 -6.19
C PRO A 1059 21.63 15.44 -7.72
N ASN A 1060 21.74 16.65 -8.26
CA ASN A 1060 21.66 16.90 -9.71
C ASN A 1060 22.71 16.12 -10.52
N SER A 1061 23.89 15.86 -9.94
CA SER A 1061 24.94 15.04 -10.57
C SER A 1061 24.52 13.59 -10.78
N GLU A 1062 23.75 13.04 -9.84
CA GLU A 1062 23.23 11.67 -9.91
C GLU A 1062 22.07 11.56 -10.90
N PHE A 1063 21.16 12.54 -10.87
CA PHE A 1063 20.07 12.62 -11.85
C PHE A 1063 20.60 12.60 -13.29
N ARG A 1064 21.67 13.35 -13.58
CA ARG A 1064 22.32 13.37 -14.91
C ARG A 1064 22.95 12.03 -15.30
N ARG A 1065 23.39 11.24 -14.32
CA ARG A 1065 23.98 9.93 -14.59
C ARG A 1065 22.93 8.86 -14.85
N GLU A 1066 21.77 8.97 -14.20
CA GLU A 1066 20.59 8.15 -14.48
C GLU A 1066 19.93 8.55 -15.81
N ASN A 1067 19.92 9.85 -16.12
CA ASN A 1067 19.32 10.45 -17.31
C ASN A 1067 20.36 11.25 -18.09
N PRO A 1068 21.31 10.59 -18.79
CA PRO A 1068 22.31 11.28 -19.58
C PRO A 1068 21.65 11.99 -20.78
N PHE A 1069 21.98 13.27 -20.96
CA PHE A 1069 21.48 14.07 -22.09
C PHE A 1069 22.01 13.54 -23.44
N LEU A 1070 23.30 13.19 -23.50
CA LEU A 1070 23.98 12.58 -24.64
C LEU A 1070 24.99 11.51 -24.16
N PRO A 1071 25.17 10.39 -24.91
CA PRO A 1071 24.37 10.00 -26.06
C PRO A 1071 23.00 9.41 -25.66
N PRO A 1072 21.95 9.56 -26.49
CA PRO A 1072 20.57 9.24 -26.12
C PRO A 1072 20.28 7.74 -25.97
N TRP A 1073 21.11 6.85 -26.52
CA TRP A 1073 20.97 5.40 -26.38
C TRP A 1073 21.47 4.84 -25.03
N LYS A 1074 22.12 5.66 -24.19
CA LYS A 1074 22.64 5.19 -22.90
C LYS A 1074 21.51 4.93 -21.91
N ARG A 1075 21.55 3.76 -21.24
CA ARG A 1075 20.53 3.29 -20.29
C ARG A 1075 21.09 3.10 -18.88
N ALA A 1076 20.20 3.17 -17.89
CA ALA A 1076 20.47 2.93 -16.47
C ALA A 1076 19.50 1.86 -15.91
N PRO A 1077 19.58 0.59 -16.35
CA PRO A 1077 18.66 -0.48 -15.92
C PRO A 1077 18.70 -0.80 -14.42
N TRP A 1078 19.71 -0.28 -13.70
CA TRP A 1078 19.86 -0.40 -12.25
C TRP A 1078 19.11 0.68 -11.46
N ALA A 1079 18.57 1.72 -12.11
CA ALA A 1079 17.95 2.86 -11.42
C ALA A 1079 16.71 2.44 -10.61
N ALA A 1080 15.83 1.61 -11.18
CA ALA A 1080 14.64 1.12 -10.49
C ALA A 1080 15.00 0.33 -9.21
N PHE A 1081 16.02 -0.54 -9.33
CA PHE A 1081 16.54 -1.34 -8.21
C PHE A 1081 17.06 -0.42 -7.10
N ARG A 1082 17.89 0.55 -7.48
CA ARG A 1082 18.43 1.56 -6.57
C ARG A 1082 17.32 2.34 -5.87
N HIS A 1083 16.34 2.84 -6.61
CA HIS A 1083 15.26 3.64 -6.03
C HIS A 1083 14.44 2.83 -5.02
N ARG A 1084 14.19 1.54 -5.26
CA ARG A 1084 13.55 0.66 -4.27
C ARG A 1084 14.42 0.41 -3.05
N MET A 1085 15.72 0.21 -3.23
CA MET A 1085 16.65 0.03 -2.13
C MET A 1085 16.74 1.30 -1.25
N ASP A 1086 16.95 2.47 -1.87
CA ASP A 1086 17.05 3.74 -1.17
C ASP A 1086 15.71 4.20 -0.54
N ALA A 1087 14.58 3.67 -1.01
CA ALA A 1087 13.28 3.90 -0.37
C ALA A 1087 13.23 3.30 1.05
N LEU A 1088 13.94 2.19 1.27
CA LEU A 1088 14.00 1.49 2.54
C LEU A 1088 15.09 2.04 3.47
N TYR A 1089 16.25 2.41 2.91
CA TYR A 1089 17.47 2.72 3.68
C TYR A 1089 17.97 4.17 3.56
N ALA A 1090 17.23 5.04 2.85
CA ALA A 1090 17.74 6.33 2.37
C ALA A 1090 18.91 6.15 1.38
N ARG A 1091 19.63 7.22 1.03
CA ARG A 1091 20.68 7.16 -0.01
C ARG A 1091 21.87 6.30 0.48
N ASP A 1092 21.97 5.07 -0.03
CA ASP A 1092 22.98 4.10 0.43
C ASP A 1092 24.39 4.36 -0.10
N PHE A 1093 24.52 4.88 -1.31
CA PHE A 1093 25.81 5.16 -1.93
C PHE A 1093 25.77 6.39 -2.84
N SER A 1094 26.95 6.99 -3.06
CA SER A 1094 27.12 8.05 -4.03
C SER A 1094 27.36 7.46 -5.42
N LEU A 1095 26.51 7.78 -6.41
CA LEU A 1095 26.71 7.24 -7.75
C LEU A 1095 28.09 7.58 -8.31
N GLY A 1096 28.61 8.78 -7.99
CA GLY A 1096 29.96 9.21 -8.40
C GLY A 1096 31.05 8.22 -8.00
N ASN A 1097 30.88 7.55 -6.86
CA ASN A 1097 31.86 6.61 -6.30
C ASN A 1097 31.72 5.20 -6.83
N VAL A 1098 30.58 4.79 -7.37
CA VAL A 1098 30.38 3.41 -7.83
C VAL A 1098 30.69 3.28 -9.33
N THR A 1099 31.32 2.17 -9.76
CA THR A 1099 31.63 1.97 -11.20
C THR A 1099 30.41 1.51 -12.00
N GLY A 1100 30.42 1.72 -13.32
CA GLY A 1100 29.34 1.23 -14.20
C GLY A 1100 29.25 -0.30 -14.25
N LYS A 1101 30.36 -1.02 -14.07
CA LYS A 1101 30.39 -2.49 -13.99
C LYS A 1101 29.66 -2.97 -12.72
N THR A 1102 29.98 -2.36 -11.57
CA THR A 1102 29.34 -2.65 -10.29
C THR A 1102 27.84 -2.37 -10.32
N LEU A 1103 27.41 -1.21 -10.86
CA LEU A 1103 25.99 -0.88 -10.96
C LEU A 1103 25.19 -1.87 -11.81
N ARG A 1104 25.78 -2.42 -12.88
CA ARG A 1104 25.09 -3.45 -13.69
C ARG A 1104 24.90 -4.77 -12.93
N ALA A 1105 25.81 -5.10 -12.03
CA ALA A 1105 25.76 -6.30 -11.19
C ALA A 1105 25.14 -6.05 -9.81
N ILE A 1106 24.47 -4.91 -9.59
CA ILE A 1106 23.94 -4.56 -8.26
C ILE A 1106 22.93 -5.59 -7.72
N HIS A 1107 22.23 -6.28 -8.63
CA HIS A 1107 21.29 -7.35 -8.32
C HIS A 1107 21.94 -8.63 -7.79
N ASP A 1108 23.25 -8.79 -7.99
CA ASP A 1108 24.03 -9.89 -7.44
C ASP A 1108 24.58 -9.57 -6.05
N LEU A 1109 24.50 -8.30 -5.60
CA LEU A 1109 25.02 -7.84 -4.31
C LEU A 1109 23.92 -7.77 -3.23
N PHE A 1110 22.74 -7.31 -3.62
CA PHE A 1110 21.59 -7.08 -2.72
C PHE A 1110 20.36 -7.84 -3.21
N GLY A 1111 19.54 -8.33 -2.26
CA GLY A 1111 18.42 -9.20 -2.57
C GLY A 1111 17.18 -8.98 -1.69
N PRO A 1112 16.19 -9.88 -1.79
CA PRO A 1112 14.90 -9.73 -1.11
C PRO A 1112 15.04 -9.82 0.40
N LEU A 1113 14.05 -9.27 1.11
CA LEU A 1113 14.03 -9.21 2.58
C LEU A 1113 12.63 -9.25 3.15
N ASN A 1114 12.53 -9.57 4.44
CA ASN A 1114 11.31 -9.45 5.22
C ASN A 1114 11.19 -8.05 5.87
N LEU A 1115 10.05 -7.38 5.70
CA LEU A 1115 9.81 -6.02 6.25
C LEU A 1115 9.61 -6.01 7.77
N ASP A 1116 9.14 -7.10 8.37
CA ASP A 1116 8.94 -7.20 9.83
C ASP A 1116 10.28 -7.19 10.55
N THR A 1117 11.29 -7.86 10.00
CA THR A 1117 12.66 -7.84 10.51
C THR A 1117 13.27 -6.44 10.43
N VAL A 1118 13.11 -5.72 9.31
CA VAL A 1118 13.62 -4.33 9.19
C VAL A 1118 12.93 -3.37 10.14
N ALA A 1119 11.64 -3.58 10.43
CA ALA A 1119 10.89 -2.70 11.33
C ALA A 1119 11.51 -2.63 12.74
N GLN A 1120 12.28 -3.62 13.18
CA GLN A 1120 13.03 -3.55 14.44
C GLN A 1120 14.00 -2.35 14.47
N ALA A 1121 14.57 -1.94 13.33
CA ALA A 1121 15.46 -0.79 13.23
C ALA A 1121 14.80 0.54 13.62
N ILE A 1122 13.47 0.62 13.65
CA ILE A 1122 12.71 1.77 14.16
C ILE A 1122 13.05 2.02 15.64
N HIS A 1123 13.23 0.96 16.44
CA HIS A 1123 13.57 1.07 17.85
C HIS A 1123 14.99 1.62 18.04
N PHE A 1124 15.92 1.26 17.16
CA PHE A 1124 17.28 1.78 17.18
C PHE A 1124 17.30 3.29 16.92
N ALA A 1125 16.53 3.73 15.92
CA ALA A 1125 16.41 5.15 15.56
C ALA A 1125 15.77 5.99 16.68
N ARG A 1126 14.85 5.42 17.47
CA ARG A 1126 14.20 6.12 18.59
C ARG A 1126 15.09 6.24 19.82
N THR A 1127 15.86 5.20 20.12
CA THR A 1127 16.65 5.11 21.36
C THR A 1127 18.11 5.53 21.19
N ASN A 1128 18.57 5.71 19.94
CA ASN A 1128 19.97 5.98 19.58
C ASN A 1128 20.94 4.91 20.11
N THR A 1129 20.47 3.68 20.27
CA THR A 1129 21.26 2.51 20.69
C THR A 1129 20.66 1.24 20.11
N ILE A 1130 21.37 0.13 20.20
CA ILE A 1130 20.86 -1.19 19.83
C ILE A 1130 19.79 -1.68 20.83
N THR A 1131 18.72 -2.27 20.32
CA THR A 1131 17.61 -2.80 21.13
C THR A 1131 17.26 -4.23 20.71
N ASP A 1132 16.51 -4.94 21.55
CA ASP A 1132 15.84 -6.16 21.12
C ASP A 1132 14.56 -5.87 20.31
N ALA A 1133 13.85 -6.92 19.90
CA ALA A 1133 12.60 -6.81 19.14
C ALA A 1133 11.45 -6.10 19.88
N ALA A 1134 11.46 -6.07 21.22
CA ALA A 1134 10.51 -5.30 22.02
C ALA A 1134 10.89 -3.80 22.14
N GLY A 1135 12.08 -3.42 21.65
CA GLY A 1135 12.61 -2.08 21.83
C GLY A 1135 13.23 -1.82 23.18
N ARG A 1136 13.56 -2.87 23.95
CA ARG A 1136 14.37 -2.74 25.19
C ARG A 1136 15.83 -2.56 24.79
N ALA A 1137 16.47 -1.53 25.32
CA ALA A 1137 17.87 -1.26 25.03
C ALA A 1137 18.77 -2.40 25.54
N ILE A 1138 19.69 -2.86 24.69
CA ILE A 1138 20.79 -3.70 25.13
C ILE A 1138 21.79 -2.79 25.86
N ASP A 1139 22.34 -3.25 26.97
CA ASP A 1139 23.27 -2.42 27.74
C ASP A 1139 24.59 -2.23 26.97
N THR A 1140 24.78 -1.00 26.48
CA THR A 1140 26.00 -0.53 25.80
C THR A 1140 26.81 0.43 26.66
N GLN A 1141 26.60 0.44 27.99
CA GLN A 1141 27.25 1.39 28.90
C GLN A 1141 28.53 0.83 29.55
N GLY A 1142 29.28 1.73 30.19
CA GLY A 1142 30.70 1.59 30.50
C GLY A 1142 31.11 0.29 31.20
N ALA A 1143 30.37 -0.19 32.20
CA ALA A 1143 30.75 -1.41 32.93
C ALA A 1143 30.62 -2.67 32.05
N THR A 1144 29.48 -2.85 31.40
CA THR A 1144 29.19 -3.99 30.51
C THR A 1144 30.09 -3.97 29.28
N LEU A 1145 30.33 -2.78 28.72
CA LEU A 1145 31.21 -2.60 27.57
C LEU A 1145 32.69 -2.85 27.93
N ALA A 1146 33.16 -2.38 29.08
CA ALA A 1146 34.51 -2.66 29.58
C ALA A 1146 34.73 -4.15 29.91
N GLU A 1147 33.71 -4.81 30.47
CA GLU A 1147 33.77 -6.22 30.86
C GLU A 1147 33.77 -7.14 29.62
N ARG A 1148 33.01 -6.81 28.57
CA ARG A 1148 32.61 -7.80 27.55
C ARG A 1148 33.16 -7.55 26.15
N TRP A 1149 33.67 -6.35 25.86
CA TRP A 1149 34.19 -6.03 24.55
C TRP A 1149 35.64 -6.56 24.36
N PRO A 1150 36.02 -7.06 23.18
CA PRO A 1150 37.39 -7.53 22.91
C PRO A 1150 38.45 -6.47 23.20
N ARG A 1151 39.54 -6.88 23.88
CA ARG A 1151 40.63 -5.99 24.33
C ARG A 1151 41.75 -5.81 23.32
N GLN A 1152 41.78 -6.66 22.29
CA GLN A 1152 42.79 -6.68 21.22
C GLN A 1152 42.69 -5.49 20.25
N GLY A 1153 41.67 -4.63 20.43
CA GLY A 1153 41.45 -3.39 19.69
C GLY A 1153 40.21 -3.44 18.80
N THR A 1154 39.60 -2.28 18.58
CA THR A 1154 38.49 -2.09 17.63
C THR A 1154 38.78 -0.96 16.66
N LEU A 1155 38.56 -1.18 15.36
CA LEU A 1155 38.54 -0.14 14.33
C LEU A 1155 37.10 0.15 13.92
N SER A 1156 36.66 1.40 13.99
CA SER A 1156 35.36 1.82 13.49
C SER A 1156 35.51 2.75 12.28
N ILE A 1157 34.95 2.33 11.15
CA ILE A 1157 35.03 3.05 9.87
C ILE A 1157 33.63 3.57 9.50
N HIS A 1158 33.54 4.84 9.14
CA HIS A 1158 32.26 5.44 8.74
C HIS A 1158 32.43 6.43 7.58
N GLY A 1159 31.52 6.34 6.61
CA GLY A 1159 31.43 7.31 5.52
C GLY A 1159 30.81 8.63 6.01
N VAL A 1160 31.40 9.77 5.68
CA VAL A 1160 30.88 11.07 6.14
C VAL A 1160 29.52 11.40 5.50
N ASP A 1161 29.28 10.94 4.27
CA ASP A 1161 28.07 11.21 3.49
C ASP A 1161 27.04 10.05 3.59
N ASN A 1162 27.12 9.27 4.67
CA ASN A 1162 26.25 8.12 4.89
C ASN A 1162 24.79 8.56 5.11
N GLY A 1163 23.92 8.15 4.20
CA GLY A 1163 22.50 8.48 4.21
C GLY A 1163 21.66 7.66 5.18
N LEU A 1164 22.18 6.57 5.76
CA LEU A 1164 21.45 5.66 6.65
C LEU A 1164 21.79 5.90 8.13
N ALA A 1165 23.07 5.83 8.48
CA ALA A 1165 23.60 6.16 9.80
C ALA A 1165 24.40 7.47 9.70
N ASP A 1166 24.22 8.37 10.65
CA ASP A 1166 24.92 9.64 10.68
C ASP A 1166 26.35 9.45 11.21
N VAL A 1167 27.32 10.21 10.70
CA VAL A 1167 28.72 10.18 11.16
C VAL A 1167 28.85 10.48 12.66
N ALA A 1168 27.89 11.20 13.25
CA ALA A 1168 27.79 11.40 14.70
C ALA A 1168 27.74 10.08 15.50
N THR A 1169 27.39 8.96 14.87
CA THR A 1169 27.51 7.60 15.41
C THR A 1169 28.93 7.33 15.93
N LEU A 1170 29.96 7.71 15.16
CA LEU A 1170 31.35 7.56 15.59
C LEU A 1170 31.62 8.38 16.85
N ASP A 1171 31.16 9.63 16.89
CA ASP A 1171 31.44 10.52 18.02
C ASP A 1171 30.79 10.04 19.32
N VAL A 1172 29.58 9.46 19.24
CA VAL A 1172 28.90 8.87 20.40
C VAL A 1172 29.61 7.60 20.85
N PHE A 1173 30.00 6.74 19.90
CA PHE A 1173 30.68 5.48 20.20
C PHE A 1173 32.09 5.71 20.78
N GLU A 1174 32.84 6.65 20.23
CA GLU A 1174 34.17 7.06 20.70
C GLU A 1174 34.11 7.52 22.15
N ARG A 1175 33.14 8.36 22.52
CA ARG A 1175 32.94 8.78 23.92
C ARG A 1175 32.58 7.61 24.84
N GLN A 1176 31.83 6.62 24.37
CA GLN A 1176 31.47 5.44 25.17
C GLN A 1176 32.69 4.54 25.42
N MET A 1177 33.48 4.27 24.37
CA MET A 1177 34.69 3.46 24.46
C MET A 1177 35.74 4.12 25.36
N GLN A 1178 35.94 5.45 25.23
CA GLN A 1178 36.83 6.23 26.11
C GLN A 1178 36.41 6.14 27.57
N ARG A 1179 35.12 6.30 27.88
CA ARG A 1179 34.59 6.17 29.25
C ARG A 1179 34.76 4.76 29.83
N ALA A 1180 34.71 3.74 28.98
CA ALA A 1180 34.88 2.34 29.36
C ALA A 1180 36.35 1.90 29.43
N GLY A 1181 37.29 2.74 28.98
CA GLY A 1181 38.71 2.37 28.89
C GLY A 1181 38.99 1.24 27.89
N VAL A 1182 38.24 1.17 26.79
CA VAL A 1182 38.42 0.16 25.73
C VAL A 1182 39.10 0.80 24.50
N PRO A 1183 40.19 0.23 23.96
CA PRO A 1183 40.89 0.79 22.80
C PRO A 1183 40.01 0.87 21.55
N LEU A 1184 39.93 2.05 20.95
CA LEU A 1184 39.17 2.32 19.72
C LEU A 1184 39.99 3.20 18.76
N GLN A 1185 40.13 2.74 17.52
CA GLN A 1185 40.56 3.57 16.40
C GLN A 1185 39.33 3.97 15.57
N VAL A 1186 39.24 5.24 15.16
CA VAL A 1186 38.15 5.74 14.32
C VAL A 1186 38.66 6.27 12.98
N ARG A 1187 37.97 5.93 11.90
CA ARG A 1187 38.27 6.43 10.54
C ARG A 1187 37.02 7.02 9.90
N ARG A 1188 37.11 8.30 9.57
CA ARG A 1188 36.08 9.08 8.87
C ARG A 1188 36.48 9.21 7.41
N VAL A 1189 35.65 8.70 6.51
CA VAL A 1189 35.97 8.68 5.07
C VAL A 1189 35.12 9.72 4.34
N ALA A 1190 35.75 10.84 3.98
CA ALA A 1190 35.08 11.95 3.31
C ALA A 1190 34.63 11.56 1.90
N GLY A 1191 33.44 12.02 1.48
CA GLY A 1191 32.90 11.73 0.16
C GLY A 1191 32.25 10.36 0.02
N TYR A 1192 32.27 9.50 1.07
CA TYR A 1192 31.74 8.14 1.03
C TYR A 1192 30.38 8.04 1.74
N GLY A 1193 29.41 7.40 1.07
CA GLY A 1193 28.12 6.96 1.62
C GLY A 1193 28.21 5.65 2.41
N HIS A 1194 27.06 5.03 2.69
CA HIS A 1194 26.96 3.83 3.51
C HIS A 1194 27.66 2.62 2.90
N GLN A 1195 27.32 2.26 1.65
CA GLN A 1195 27.90 1.13 0.93
C GLN A 1195 29.21 1.47 0.20
N ASP A 1196 29.51 2.76 0.01
CA ASP A 1196 30.71 3.21 -0.71
C ASP A 1196 32.00 2.64 -0.13
N CYS A 1197 32.05 2.43 1.19
CA CYS A 1197 33.22 1.86 1.87
C CYS A 1197 33.50 0.41 1.49
N LEU A 1198 32.56 -0.28 0.83
CA LEU A 1198 32.71 -1.66 0.36
C LEU A 1198 32.73 -1.75 -1.17
N ILE A 1199 31.85 -1.02 -1.84
CA ILE A 1199 31.64 -1.16 -3.30
C ILE A 1199 32.19 0.04 -4.12
N GLY A 1200 32.80 1.02 -3.44
CA GLY A 1200 33.33 2.22 -4.05
C GLY A 1200 34.52 1.96 -4.97
N ARG A 1201 34.69 2.83 -5.97
CA ARG A 1201 35.75 2.77 -6.98
C ARG A 1201 37.15 2.77 -6.38
N HIS A 1202 37.33 3.52 -5.30
CA HIS A 1202 38.60 3.73 -4.63
C HIS A 1202 38.62 3.14 -3.21
N ALA A 1203 37.67 2.25 -2.89
CA ALA A 1203 37.53 1.67 -1.55
C ALA A 1203 38.80 0.92 -1.10
N GLU A 1204 39.52 0.29 -2.03
CA GLU A 1204 40.82 -0.32 -1.73
C GLU A 1204 41.79 0.69 -1.07
N ARG A 1205 42.00 1.82 -1.75
CA ARG A 1205 42.96 2.85 -1.34
C ARG A 1205 42.47 3.61 -0.10
N ASP A 1206 41.21 3.99 -0.07
CA ASP A 1206 40.68 4.93 0.92
C ASP A 1206 40.15 4.22 2.19
N VAL A 1207 39.91 2.90 2.12
CA VAL A 1207 39.29 2.13 3.21
C VAL A 1207 40.03 0.84 3.52
N PHE A 1208 40.26 -0.04 2.53
CA PHE A 1208 40.75 -1.40 2.80
C PHE A 1208 42.18 -1.43 3.31
N ILE A 1209 43.02 -0.48 2.89
CA ILE A 1209 44.38 -0.32 3.43
C ILE A 1209 44.35 -0.21 4.96
N HIS A 1210 43.49 0.64 5.51
CA HIS A 1210 43.37 0.82 6.97
C HIS A 1210 42.83 -0.42 7.68
N ILE A 1211 41.97 -1.20 7.01
CA ILE A 1211 41.50 -2.49 7.54
C ILE A 1211 42.67 -3.45 7.65
N SER A 1212 43.43 -3.65 6.58
CA SER A 1212 44.60 -4.56 6.59
C SER A 1212 45.66 -4.10 7.58
N GLU A 1213 46.02 -2.82 7.61
CA GLU A 1213 47.00 -2.26 8.55
C GLU A 1213 46.59 -2.54 10.01
N PHE A 1214 45.33 -2.29 10.34
CA PHE A 1214 44.80 -2.56 11.67
C PHE A 1214 44.78 -4.06 12.01
N LEU A 1215 44.53 -4.95 11.05
CA LEU A 1215 44.56 -6.40 11.30
C LEU A 1215 46.00 -6.93 11.40
N GLU A 1216 46.96 -6.29 10.74
CA GLU A 1216 48.38 -6.69 10.67
C GLU A 1216 49.25 -6.17 11.83
N GLN A 1217 48.86 -5.09 12.53
CA GLN A 1217 49.61 -4.52 13.68
C GLN A 1217 50.01 -5.59 14.72
N ARG A 1218 51.23 -5.59 15.26
CA ARG A 1218 51.66 -6.55 16.30
C ARG A 1218 51.12 -6.18 17.69
N HIS A 1219 51.00 -7.16 18.58
CA HIS A 1219 50.36 -7.01 19.90
C HIS A 1219 51.15 -6.13 20.90
N ASP A 1220 52.43 -5.84 20.62
CA ASP A 1220 53.37 -5.19 21.54
C ASP A 1220 54.00 -3.88 21.00
N GLU A 1221 53.53 -3.32 19.89
CA GLU A 1221 54.02 -2.02 19.42
C GLU A 1221 53.23 -0.86 20.06
N PRO A 1222 53.90 0.15 20.66
CA PRO A 1222 53.22 1.33 21.18
C PRO A 1222 52.54 2.09 20.03
N GLU A 1223 51.37 2.65 20.32
CA GLU A 1223 50.58 3.43 19.36
C GLU A 1223 51.45 4.45 18.61
N PRO A 1224 51.54 4.42 17.27
CA PRO A 1224 52.08 5.55 16.55
C PRO A 1224 51.09 6.70 16.70
N GLN A 1225 51.54 7.78 17.35
CA GLN A 1225 50.87 9.08 17.29
C GLN A 1225 50.83 9.52 15.82
N LEU A 1226 49.74 9.19 15.13
CA LEU A 1226 49.53 9.56 13.73
C LEU A 1226 48.97 10.98 13.69
N ALA A 1227 49.80 11.89 13.18
CA ALA A 1227 49.48 13.26 12.86
C ALA A 1227 48.19 13.37 12.02
N VAL A 1228 47.40 14.40 12.32
CA VAL A 1228 46.27 14.86 11.52
C VAL A 1228 46.80 15.10 10.10
N ALA A 1229 46.37 14.29 9.13
CA ALA A 1229 46.63 14.58 7.74
C ALA A 1229 45.83 15.83 7.35
N ASP A 1230 46.54 16.93 7.11
CA ASP A 1230 45.96 18.15 6.57
C ASP A 1230 45.27 17.86 5.22
N PRO A 1231 44.14 18.55 4.93
CA PRO A 1231 43.47 18.41 3.66
C PRO A 1231 44.39 18.94 2.56
N VAL A 1232 44.76 18.06 1.62
CA VAL A 1232 45.50 18.43 0.42
C VAL A 1232 44.75 19.56 -0.31
N GLU A 1233 45.31 20.77 -0.26
CA GLU A 1233 44.96 21.87 -1.14
C GLU A 1233 45.13 21.39 -2.58
N ARG A 1234 44.02 21.27 -3.31
CA ARG A 1234 44.06 21.22 -4.77
C ARG A 1234 44.41 22.61 -5.28
N THR A 1235 45.71 22.89 -5.40
CA THR A 1235 46.19 23.96 -6.26
C THR A 1235 45.74 23.67 -7.69
N GLY A 1236 45.01 24.62 -8.25
CA GLY A 1236 44.69 24.63 -9.67
C GLY A 1236 45.95 24.86 -10.49
N ALA A 1237 46.12 24.06 -11.54
CA ALA A 1237 46.99 24.36 -12.66
C ALA A 1237 46.27 23.96 -13.95
N GLN A 1238 46.47 24.81 -14.95
CA GLN A 1238 45.71 24.98 -16.18
C GLN A 1238 45.97 23.92 -17.26
N ALA A 1239 45.10 23.98 -18.27
CA ALA A 1239 45.28 23.64 -19.70
C ALA A 1239 45.16 22.17 -20.13
N GLY A 1240 44.16 21.91 -20.99
CA GLY A 1240 43.92 20.65 -21.72
C GLY A 1240 42.44 20.35 -21.89
#